data_AF-A0A2V3PKF1-F1
#
_entry.id   AF-A0A2V3PKF1-F1
#
_cell.length_a   1.000
_cell.length_b   1.000
_cell.length_c   1.000
_cell.angle_alpha   90.00
_cell.angle_beta   90.00
_cell.angle_gamma   90.00
#
_symmetry.space_group_name_H-M   'P 1'
#
loop_
_entity.id
_entity.type
_entity.pdbx_description
1 polymer ?
#
loop_
_entity_poly.entity_id
_entity_poly.type
_entity_poly.pdbx_seq_one_letter_code
_entity_poly.pdbx_strand_id
1 'polypeptide(L)'
;MDYRSINMVINIDQTLHGYAHGHNLIASSISLPVNVKRILRVMSDMSGTQMIKSFSEYFTAYPINEINKYAFAKTWYAPEMDREGCVWTQTLLIDFADIPNIHDIKSLVKLFNRPVLEDILDNKMEEYMHSLECDIEDSLTKELEYYKYTEDILNAIYVKPEKAILIKYPKTIELENIFFSIWNQQWPRLRRNFSFCTGALLPRKLEDGYLDLQIVPNEARLPENGNFETIFQDAEKQDSMNKRWLEFSQEELITPNKTFRKYLFTYGSDVSGSRSSFFPLVYLYEKLTNSNKLDIDEILLFLGNHFKNKENGKNIKNLVLNNKDQKLFNDLELIYGMALLSDTTPFDLDVDLLFHRFLKASKDIKENLLWISNIVKKEFNTLGEHIITQYAKKADEKDIILLNSKFRDVLSIFVKIYPSISYQKEYWKTSCNYQLENFKYISLTSEQGESINWQLIINEMFNREVCIDQKLMIRTIPNLPNHILAWYDEFGNKHKISSSWLEYVANDRNAILDWLHLGNVNGIHTFEYILQLLDPLSKDIINQGIDYWIKVLDKLQKTNATTSIYLKSFFMSLGMNYTDDKFILFLQYSFDDVYSAIIDDNLDYYSWEIIEPYTKRLNIFQDWDKGKKLRRAIVDKFLILKKSEKLFSEITSNRRLIEELTERLRKKRKKNIF
;
A
#
# COMPACT_ATOMS: atom_id res chain seq x y z
N MET A 1 36.92 3.34 19.28
CA MET A 1 37.76 4.48 18.87
C MET A 1 37.78 5.45 20.03
N ASP A 2 38.92 5.57 20.69
CA ASP A 2 39.15 6.49 21.80
C ASP A 2 38.93 7.94 21.34
N TYR A 3 37.95 8.62 21.91
CA TYR A 3 37.77 10.05 21.72
C TYR A 3 38.81 10.78 22.57
N ARG A 4 39.82 11.35 21.90
CA ARG A 4 40.59 12.46 22.49
C ARG A 4 39.59 13.61 22.69
N SER A 5 39.46 14.07 23.93
CA SER A 5 38.69 15.26 24.32
C SER A 5 39.26 16.47 23.58
N ILE A 6 38.56 16.88 22.52
CA ILE A 6 38.83 18.16 21.85
C ILE A 6 38.15 19.20 22.73
N ASN A 7 38.92 20.01 23.47
CA ASN A 7 38.39 21.23 24.07
C ASN A 7 37.89 22.11 22.92
N MET A 8 36.57 22.33 22.89
CA MET A 8 35.94 23.20 21.91
C MET A 8 35.80 24.58 22.55
N VAL A 9 36.37 25.59 21.89
CA VAL A 9 36.22 26.99 22.29
C VAL A 9 35.13 27.61 21.43
N ILE A 10 34.16 28.27 22.06
CA ILE A 10 33.14 29.07 21.36
C ILE A 10 33.31 30.55 21.70
N ASN A 11 33.06 31.41 20.72
CA ASN A 11 33.08 32.86 20.89
C ASN A 11 31.68 33.35 21.25
N ILE A 12 31.59 34.11 22.34
CA ILE A 12 30.32 34.58 22.90
C ILE A 12 30.33 36.10 22.91
N ASP A 13 29.34 36.69 22.26
CA ASP A 13 29.17 38.13 22.30
C ASP A 13 28.57 38.56 23.63
N GLN A 14 28.78 39.81 24.01
CA GLN A 14 28.25 40.31 25.27
C GLN A 14 27.76 41.75 25.17
N THR A 15 26.88 42.09 26.11
CA THR A 15 26.40 43.44 26.33
C THR A 15 26.37 43.75 27.81
N LEU A 16 26.61 45.00 28.16
CA LEU A 16 26.45 45.53 29.49
C LEU A 16 25.35 46.59 29.48
N HIS A 17 24.35 46.42 30.33
CA HIS A 17 23.29 47.39 30.57
C HIS A 17 23.36 47.89 32.01
N GLY A 18 22.98 49.16 32.19
CA GLY A 18 22.89 49.78 33.50
C GLY A 18 22.46 51.24 33.38
N TYR A 19 22.72 52.01 34.44
CA TYR A 19 22.10 53.31 34.62
C TYR A 19 23.04 54.47 34.28
N ALA A 20 23.15 54.79 32.99
CA ALA A 20 23.80 55.99 32.47
C ALA A 20 22.72 56.90 31.83
N HIS A 21 22.22 57.88 32.60
CA HIS A 21 21.06 58.72 32.22
C HIS A 21 19.76 57.92 31.98
N GLY A 22 19.51 56.90 32.81
CA GLY A 22 18.44 55.91 32.64
C GLY A 22 19.01 54.54 32.29
N HIS A 23 18.16 53.51 32.29
CA HIS A 23 18.57 52.15 31.96
C HIS A 23 18.85 52.00 30.46
N ASN A 24 20.13 51.93 30.10
CA ASN A 24 20.63 51.96 28.73
C ASN A 24 21.73 50.91 28.50
N LEU A 25 22.00 50.64 27.23
CA LEU A 25 23.16 49.86 26.79
C LEU A 25 24.43 50.70 26.98
N ILE A 26 25.39 50.17 27.74
CA ILE A 26 26.65 50.84 28.10
C ILE A 26 27.81 50.35 27.24
N ALA A 27 27.91 49.04 27.06
CA ALA A 27 28.93 48.42 26.22
C ALA A 27 28.34 47.22 25.46
N SER A 28 28.90 46.95 24.27
CA SER A 28 28.55 45.77 23.50
C SER A 28 29.72 45.35 22.63
N SER A 29 29.95 44.04 22.52
CA SER A 29 30.94 43.47 21.60
C SER A 29 30.50 43.46 20.14
N ILE A 30 29.22 43.73 19.87
CA ILE A 30 28.64 43.69 18.52
C ILE A 30 27.71 44.87 18.25
N SER A 31 27.51 45.15 16.96
CA SER A 31 26.48 46.09 16.53
C SER A 31 25.10 45.43 16.57
N LEU A 32 24.20 45.95 17.39
CA LEU A 32 22.86 45.41 17.58
C LEU A 32 21.80 46.18 16.77
N PRO A 33 20.87 45.49 16.09
CA PRO A 33 19.69 46.11 15.48
C PRO A 33 18.83 46.86 16.50
N VAL A 34 18.05 47.84 16.03
CA VAL A 34 17.21 48.70 16.89
C VAL A 34 16.21 47.88 17.71
N ASN A 35 15.59 46.87 17.09
CA ASN A 35 14.61 46.04 17.76
C ASN A 35 15.27 45.14 18.83
N VAL A 36 16.43 44.54 18.53
CA VAL A 36 17.21 43.79 19.52
C VAL A 36 17.62 44.66 20.71
N LYS A 37 18.08 45.89 20.48
CA LYS A 37 18.37 46.85 21.55
C LYS A 37 17.14 47.11 22.43
N ARG A 38 15.94 47.21 21.85
CA ARG A 38 14.69 47.38 22.60
C ARG A 38 14.38 46.16 23.48
N ILE A 39 14.52 44.94 22.93
CA ILE A 39 14.30 43.69 23.68
C ILE A 39 15.29 43.62 24.86
N LEU A 40 16.58 43.76 24.57
CA LEU A 40 17.64 43.71 25.58
C LEU A 40 17.44 44.76 26.67
N ARG A 41 17.09 46.00 26.31
CA ARG A 41 16.82 47.06 27.29
C ARG A 41 15.70 46.69 28.27
N VAL A 42 14.60 46.10 27.79
CA VAL A 42 13.48 45.68 28.66
C VAL A 42 13.87 44.47 29.52
N MET A 43 14.53 43.49 28.91
CA MET A 43 14.86 42.23 29.56
C MET A 43 16.05 42.33 30.52
N SER A 44 16.89 43.35 30.37
CA SER A 44 18.00 43.67 31.29
C SER A 44 17.61 44.61 32.44
N ASP A 45 16.43 45.23 32.40
CA ASP A 45 15.99 46.07 33.51
C ASP A 45 15.36 45.22 34.63
N MET A 46 15.18 45.83 35.80
CA MET A 46 14.50 45.21 36.94
C MET A 46 13.02 44.95 36.62
N SER A 47 12.55 43.71 36.80
CA SER A 47 11.16 43.35 36.53
C SER A 47 10.22 43.68 37.68
N GLY A 48 10.04 44.96 38.02
CA GLY A 48 9.10 45.39 39.06
C GLY A 48 9.38 46.80 39.57
N THR A 49 8.61 47.24 40.56
CA THR A 49 8.73 48.61 41.11
C THR A 49 9.40 48.66 42.48
N GLN A 50 9.54 47.53 43.18
CA GLN A 50 10.10 47.48 44.53
C GLN A 50 11.16 46.37 44.64
N MET A 51 12.37 46.74 45.07
CA MET A 51 13.46 45.80 45.28
C MET A 51 13.16 44.82 46.42
N ILE A 52 13.47 43.54 46.22
CA ILE A 52 13.36 42.50 47.25
C ILE A 52 14.75 41.88 47.43
N LYS A 53 15.29 41.93 48.65
CA LYS A 53 16.68 41.51 48.94
C LYS A 53 16.98 40.08 48.52
N SER A 54 16.02 39.16 48.67
CA SER A 54 16.16 37.75 48.26
C SER A 54 16.08 37.50 46.75
N PHE A 55 15.91 38.55 45.95
CA PHE A 55 15.88 38.59 44.48
C PHE A 55 16.93 39.58 43.93
N SER A 56 17.97 39.85 44.71
CA SER A 56 19.00 40.86 44.38
C SER A 56 19.96 40.44 43.26
N GLU A 57 20.05 39.14 42.98
CA GLU A 57 20.68 38.61 41.78
C GLU A 57 19.82 37.49 41.18
N TYR A 58 19.81 37.41 39.85
CA TYR A 58 19.08 36.40 39.10
C TYR A 58 19.55 36.33 37.65
N PHE A 59 19.21 35.20 37.01
CA PHE A 59 19.45 34.95 35.61
C PHE A 59 18.17 35.10 34.79
N THR A 60 18.32 35.55 33.55
CA THR A 60 17.23 35.59 32.57
C THR A 60 17.76 35.06 31.24
N ALA A 61 17.09 34.05 30.68
CA ALA A 61 17.50 33.38 29.45
C ALA A 61 16.36 33.38 28.44
N TYR A 62 16.65 33.71 27.18
CA TYR A 62 15.62 33.79 26.14
C TYR A 62 16.22 33.88 24.72
N PRO A 63 15.49 33.42 23.69
CA PRO A 63 15.91 33.61 22.32
C PRO A 63 15.71 35.02 21.78
N ILE A 64 16.60 35.42 20.88
CA ILE A 64 16.50 36.61 20.04
C ILE A 64 16.60 36.18 18.58
N ASN A 65 15.44 35.81 18.02
CA ASN A 65 15.33 35.23 16.68
C ASN A 65 15.87 36.15 15.57
N GLU A 66 15.72 37.47 15.70
CA GLU A 66 16.16 38.44 14.70
C GLU A 66 17.67 38.37 14.39
N ILE A 67 18.49 38.00 15.39
CA ILE A 67 19.94 37.85 15.23
C ILE A 67 20.40 36.40 15.37
N ASN A 68 19.48 35.43 15.45
CA ASN A 68 19.78 34.01 15.69
C ASN A 68 20.68 33.77 16.91
N LYS A 69 20.50 34.54 17.99
CA LYS A 69 21.25 34.38 19.24
C LYS A 69 20.35 34.05 20.41
N TYR A 70 20.89 33.30 21.36
CA TYR A 70 20.29 33.04 22.66
C TYR A 70 20.92 33.98 23.68
N ALA A 71 20.09 34.78 24.34
CA ALA A 71 20.52 35.66 25.40
C ALA A 71 20.52 34.91 26.73
N PHE A 72 21.65 34.91 27.43
CA PHE A 72 21.76 34.47 28.82
C PHE A 72 22.31 35.64 29.64
N ALA A 73 21.47 36.22 30.49
CA ALA A 73 21.77 37.43 31.22
C ALA A 73 21.84 37.16 32.72
N LYS A 74 22.81 37.79 33.40
CA LYS A 74 22.86 37.88 34.86
C LYS A 74 22.63 39.32 35.26
N THR A 75 21.67 39.53 36.16
CA THR A 75 21.30 40.84 36.68
C THR A 75 21.64 40.92 38.16
N TRP A 76 22.25 42.03 38.58
CA TRP A 76 22.57 42.34 39.96
C TRP A 76 21.97 43.68 40.34
N TYR A 77 21.44 43.79 41.55
CA TYR A 77 21.11 45.08 42.12
C TYR A 77 22.38 45.94 42.25
N ALA A 78 22.23 47.24 42.01
CA ALA A 78 23.30 48.23 42.10
C ALA A 78 23.05 49.15 43.31
N PRO A 79 23.21 48.66 44.57
CA PRO A 79 23.00 49.49 45.76
C PRO A 79 23.96 50.66 45.88
N GLU A 80 25.07 50.65 45.14
CA GLU A 80 26.01 51.75 45.02
C GLU A 80 25.46 52.97 44.26
N MET A 81 24.33 52.83 43.56
CA MET A 81 23.69 53.94 42.83
C MET A 81 22.71 54.68 43.75
N ASP A 82 22.69 56.01 43.68
CA ASP A 82 21.83 56.87 44.51
C ASP A 82 20.32 56.62 44.34
N ARG A 83 19.93 56.01 43.21
CA ARG A 83 18.52 55.75 42.87
C ARG A 83 18.15 54.30 43.16
N GLU A 84 17.11 54.12 43.96
CA GLU A 84 16.49 52.80 44.15
C GLU A 84 15.95 52.23 42.82
N GLY A 85 16.07 50.91 42.65
CA GLY A 85 15.68 50.22 41.42
C GLY A 85 16.80 50.04 40.39
N CYS A 86 17.99 50.61 40.61
CA CYS A 86 19.12 50.45 39.70
C CYS A 86 19.70 49.03 39.70
N VAL A 87 20.03 48.55 38.51
CA VAL A 87 20.63 47.23 38.27
C VAL A 87 21.76 47.30 37.26
N TRP A 88 22.69 46.36 37.38
CA TRP A 88 23.66 46.01 36.36
C TRP A 88 23.24 44.71 35.71
N THR A 89 23.34 44.63 34.39
CA THR A 89 23.08 43.37 33.68
C THR A 89 24.08 43.15 32.58
N GLN A 90 24.83 42.06 32.71
CA GLN A 90 25.62 41.52 31.62
C GLN A 90 24.77 40.48 30.90
N THR A 91 24.69 40.57 29.57
CA THR A 91 24.01 39.57 28.73
C THR A 91 25.02 38.94 27.79
N LEU A 92 25.18 37.63 27.91
CA LEU A 92 25.89 36.78 26.96
C LEU A 92 24.96 36.46 25.79
N LEU A 93 25.46 36.60 24.57
CA LEU A 93 24.74 36.40 23.32
C LEU A 93 25.41 35.26 22.56
N ILE A 94 24.79 34.09 22.62
CA ILE A 94 25.32 32.83 22.08
C ILE A 94 24.66 32.56 20.74
N ASP A 95 25.45 32.29 19.69
CA ASP A 95 24.85 31.92 18.41
C ASP A 95 24.05 30.61 18.50
N PHE A 96 22.90 30.56 17.83
CA PHE A 96 22.07 29.36 17.75
C PHE A 96 22.80 28.14 17.17
N ALA A 97 23.88 28.36 16.43
CA ALA A 97 24.76 27.33 15.90
C ALA A 97 25.67 26.71 16.98
N ASP A 98 25.96 27.43 18.06
CA ASP A 98 26.86 26.99 19.14
C ASP A 98 26.12 26.36 20.33
N ILE A 99 24.80 26.57 20.43
CA ILE A 99 23.93 25.94 21.46
C ILE A 99 24.11 24.41 21.56
N PRO A 100 24.24 23.63 20.47
CA PRO A 100 24.50 22.19 20.56
C PRO A 100 25.82 21.82 21.25
N ASN A 101 26.81 22.71 21.22
CA ASN A 101 28.13 22.46 21.80
C ASN A 101 28.11 22.67 23.32
N ILE A 102 27.19 23.48 23.85
CA ILE A 102 27.09 23.76 25.29
C ILE A 102 26.43 22.57 25.99
N HIS A 103 27.23 21.69 26.59
CA HIS A 103 26.72 20.52 27.32
C HIS A 103 26.22 20.86 28.73
N ASP A 104 26.83 21.84 29.38
CA ASP A 104 26.43 22.37 30.69
C ASP A 104 26.46 23.91 30.69
N ILE A 105 25.29 24.53 30.87
CA ILE A 105 25.12 25.98 30.95
C ILE A 105 25.91 26.62 32.11
N LYS A 106 26.29 25.85 33.15
CA LYS A 106 27.14 26.35 34.24
C LYS A 106 28.53 26.81 33.75
N SER A 107 29.00 26.29 32.61
CA SER A 107 30.23 26.78 31.97
C SER A 107 30.12 28.26 31.61
N LEU A 108 28.92 28.71 31.22
CA LEU A 108 28.65 30.12 30.91
C LEU A 108 28.53 30.98 32.17
N VAL A 109 28.10 30.40 33.29
CA VAL A 109 27.96 31.12 34.56
C VAL A 109 29.31 31.72 35.01
N LYS A 110 30.42 31.04 34.68
CA LYS A 110 31.80 31.49 34.99
C LYS A 110 32.20 32.77 34.22
N LEU A 111 31.51 33.11 33.13
CA LEU A 111 31.82 34.28 32.30
C LEU A 111 31.18 35.57 32.80
N PHE A 112 30.26 35.48 33.76
CA PHE A 112 29.62 36.67 34.30
C PHE A 112 30.54 37.38 35.28
N ASN A 113 30.84 38.63 34.97
CA ASN A 113 31.56 39.55 35.84
C ASN A 113 30.63 40.72 36.20
N ARG A 114 30.48 41.02 37.49
CA ARG A 114 29.69 42.17 37.92
C ARG A 114 30.54 43.43 37.70
N PRO A 115 30.04 44.47 37.01
CA PRO A 115 30.79 45.71 36.86
C PRO A 115 31.03 46.38 38.22
N VAL A 116 32.16 47.08 38.33
CA VAL A 116 32.51 47.93 39.47
C VAL A 116 32.31 49.39 39.05
N LEU A 117 31.67 50.19 39.90
CA LEU A 117 31.29 51.57 39.59
C LEU A 117 32.50 52.45 39.23
N GLU A 118 33.63 52.24 39.89
CA GLU A 118 34.88 52.97 39.66
C GLU A 118 35.38 52.80 38.22
N ASP A 119 35.32 51.58 37.67
CA ASP A 119 35.73 51.29 36.29
C ASP A 119 34.81 51.99 35.27
N ILE A 120 33.52 52.12 35.59
CA ILE A 120 32.55 52.79 34.73
C ILE A 120 32.82 54.30 34.67
N LEU A 121 33.11 54.92 35.81
CA LEU A 121 33.43 56.35 35.89
C LEU A 121 34.74 56.69 35.15
N ASP A 122 35.69 55.75 35.12
CA ASP A 122 36.96 55.85 34.42
C ASP A 122 36.87 55.45 32.91
N ASN A 123 35.69 55.14 32.38
CA ASN A 123 35.48 54.61 31.01
C ASN A 123 36.25 53.31 30.69
N LYS A 124 36.62 52.52 31.70
CA LYS A 124 37.34 51.24 31.56
C LYS A 124 36.39 50.07 31.26
N MET A 125 35.48 50.24 30.31
CA MET A 125 34.50 49.21 29.92
C MET A 125 34.96 48.37 28.71
N GLU A 126 36.24 48.44 28.34
CA GLU A 126 36.81 47.75 27.17
C GLU A 126 36.55 46.24 27.21
N GLU A 127 36.59 45.62 28.38
CA GLU A 127 36.36 44.17 28.54
C GLU A 127 34.99 43.72 28.00
N TYR A 128 33.95 44.55 28.11
CA TYR A 128 32.60 44.26 27.62
C TYR A 128 32.40 44.63 26.14
N MET A 129 33.38 45.28 25.51
CA MET A 129 33.39 45.60 24.08
C MET A 129 34.03 44.50 23.23
N HIS A 130 34.51 43.42 23.85
CA HIS A 130 35.10 42.28 23.17
C HIS A 130 34.28 41.01 23.45
N SER A 131 34.22 40.12 22.46
CA SER A 131 33.62 38.80 22.63
C SER A 131 34.48 37.96 23.59
N LEU A 132 33.84 37.08 24.34
CA LEU A 132 34.48 36.18 25.30
C LEU A 132 34.73 34.81 24.66
N GLU A 133 35.89 34.23 24.94
CA GLU A 133 36.15 32.83 24.65
C GLU A 133 35.61 31.97 25.81
N CYS A 134 34.81 30.96 25.49
CA CYS A 134 34.32 30.00 26.46
C CYS A 134 34.88 28.62 26.16
N ASP A 135 35.68 28.10 27.08
CA ASP A 135 36.10 26.69 27.08
C ASP A 135 34.91 25.82 27.49
N ILE A 136 34.46 24.95 26.57
CA ILE A 136 33.40 24.00 26.86
C ILE A 136 34.03 22.78 27.54
N GLU A 137 33.78 22.63 28.85
CA GLU A 137 34.15 21.44 29.61
C GLU A 137 33.23 20.26 29.23
N ASP A 138 33.80 19.10 28.86
CA ASP A 138 33.06 17.87 28.51
C ASP A 138 32.57 17.07 29.75
N SER A 139 32.61 17.71 30.92
CA SER A 139 32.26 17.09 32.20
C SER A 139 30.81 17.39 32.56
N LEU A 140 30.01 16.33 32.67
CA LEU A 140 28.69 16.41 33.29
C LEU A 140 28.89 16.43 34.80
N THR A 141 28.60 17.56 35.44
CA THR A 141 28.72 17.69 36.90
C THR A 141 27.59 16.92 37.59
N LYS A 142 27.82 16.37 38.79
CA LYS A 142 26.71 15.86 39.63
C LYS A 142 25.85 17.06 40.00
N GLU A 143 24.60 17.06 39.56
CA GLU A 143 23.96 18.32 39.18
C GLU A 143 23.15 18.98 40.30
N LEU A 144 22.54 18.21 41.23
CA LEU A 144 21.59 18.75 42.22
C LEU A 144 21.53 17.96 43.54
N GLU A 145 21.25 18.64 44.65
CA GLU A 145 20.62 18.01 45.83
C GLU A 145 19.15 17.69 45.51
N TYR A 146 18.58 16.65 46.12
CA TYR A 146 17.18 16.30 45.86
C TYR A 146 16.25 17.42 46.36
N TYR A 147 15.65 18.16 45.43
CA TYR A 147 14.62 19.13 45.75
C TYR A 147 13.24 18.47 45.64
N LYS A 148 12.43 18.61 46.69
CA LYS A 148 11.07 18.06 46.77
C LYS A 148 10.16 18.51 45.61
N TYR A 149 10.46 19.66 45.00
CA TYR A 149 9.62 20.35 44.01
C TYR A 149 9.99 20.05 42.55
N THR A 150 11.11 19.37 42.30
CA THR A 150 11.58 19.12 40.91
C THR A 150 10.56 18.36 40.08
N GLU A 151 9.87 17.39 40.69
CA GLU A 151 8.81 16.60 40.05
C GLU A 151 7.63 17.49 39.60
N ASP A 152 7.15 18.38 40.48
CA ASP A 152 6.04 19.29 40.19
C ASP A 152 6.40 20.29 39.08
N ILE A 153 7.63 20.80 39.10
CA ILE A 153 8.16 21.72 38.08
C ILE A 153 8.22 21.00 36.72
N LEU A 154 8.81 19.81 36.67
CA LEU A 154 8.90 19.00 35.44
C LEU A 154 7.51 18.67 34.88
N ASN A 155 6.59 18.26 35.75
CA ASN A 155 5.21 17.95 35.39
C ASN A 155 4.53 19.18 34.78
N ALA A 156 4.59 20.33 35.44
CA ALA A 156 3.97 21.56 34.94
C ALA A 156 4.58 22.02 33.60
N ILE A 157 5.91 21.97 33.47
CA ILE A 157 6.62 22.43 32.27
C ILE A 157 6.26 21.60 31.04
N TYR A 158 6.20 20.27 31.17
CA TYR A 158 6.08 19.38 30.01
C TYR A 158 4.65 18.89 29.76
N VAL A 159 3.77 18.86 30.78
CA VAL A 159 2.35 18.53 30.60
C VAL A 159 1.52 19.74 30.17
N LYS A 160 1.96 20.97 30.49
CA LYS A 160 1.27 22.22 30.08
C LYS A 160 2.16 23.10 29.20
N PRO A 161 2.54 22.60 28.00
CA PRO A 161 3.51 23.25 27.12
C PRO A 161 3.06 24.62 26.59
N GLU A 162 1.76 24.92 26.62
CA GLU A 162 1.17 26.19 26.16
C GLU A 162 1.12 27.28 27.25
N LYS A 163 1.49 26.96 28.50
CA LYS A 163 1.43 27.89 29.64
C LYS A 163 2.82 28.19 30.19
N ALA A 164 3.08 29.45 30.53
CA ALA A 164 4.23 29.78 31.36
C ALA A 164 4.06 29.23 32.78
N ILE A 165 5.15 28.87 33.45
CA ILE A 165 5.15 28.32 34.80
C ILE A 165 5.79 29.32 35.75
N LEU A 166 5.02 29.76 36.74
CA LEU A 166 5.46 30.69 37.78
C LEU A 166 5.64 29.93 39.10
N ILE A 167 6.85 29.89 39.63
CA ILE A 167 7.14 29.30 40.92
C ILE A 167 7.12 30.43 41.96
N LYS A 168 6.12 30.41 42.85
CA LYS A 168 6.09 31.29 44.01
C LYS A 168 7.06 30.76 45.06
N TYR A 169 8.13 31.51 45.30
CA TYR A 169 9.20 31.09 46.19
C TYR A 169 9.87 32.29 46.89
N PRO A 170 10.34 32.16 48.14
CA PRO A 170 10.88 33.30 48.90
C PRO A 170 12.29 33.74 48.49
N LYS A 171 13.10 32.88 47.84
CA LYS A 171 14.51 33.16 47.50
C LYS A 171 14.95 32.55 46.16
N THR A 172 15.64 33.32 45.31
CA THR A 172 16.03 32.87 43.96
C THR A 172 17.13 31.81 43.96
N ILE A 173 18.17 32.00 44.76
CA ILE A 173 19.43 31.24 44.72
C ILE A 173 19.27 29.72 44.89
N GLU A 174 18.27 29.28 45.67
CA GLU A 174 18.09 27.87 46.02
C GLU A 174 17.60 27.01 44.84
N LEU A 175 16.99 27.63 43.82
CA LEU A 175 16.36 26.93 42.71
C LEU A 175 17.07 27.16 41.36
N GLU A 176 18.08 28.02 41.29
CA GLU A 176 18.76 28.36 40.02
C GLU A 176 19.34 27.13 39.33
N ASN A 177 19.94 26.21 40.10
CA ASN A 177 20.49 24.99 39.56
C ASN A 177 19.42 24.10 38.89
N ILE A 178 18.18 24.11 39.38
CA ILE A 178 17.09 23.34 38.75
C ILE A 178 16.82 23.88 37.34
N PHE A 179 16.82 25.20 37.17
CA PHE A 179 16.60 25.83 35.86
C PHE A 179 17.72 25.47 34.89
N PHE A 180 18.97 25.48 35.38
CA PHE A 180 20.13 25.07 34.59
C PHE A 180 20.08 23.60 34.18
N SER A 181 19.75 22.71 35.11
CA SER A 181 19.59 21.27 34.81
C SER A 181 18.45 21.03 33.82
N ILE A 182 17.30 21.72 33.96
CA ILE A 182 16.19 21.62 33.00
C ILE A 182 16.65 22.06 31.60
N TRP A 183 17.37 23.18 31.49
CA TRP A 183 17.92 23.63 30.20
C TRP A 183 18.93 22.63 29.63
N ASN A 184 19.81 22.07 30.47
CA ASN A 184 20.80 21.08 30.07
C ASN A 184 20.17 19.76 29.58
N GLN A 185 19.05 19.35 30.18
CA GLN A 185 18.30 18.15 29.79
C GLN A 185 17.63 18.28 28.42
N GLN A 186 17.29 19.50 27.99
CA GLN A 186 16.66 19.75 26.70
C GLN A 186 17.63 19.56 25.52
N TRP A 187 17.12 19.21 24.35
CA TRP A 187 17.90 19.16 23.10
C TRP A 187 18.04 20.56 22.48
N PRO A 188 18.99 20.78 21.55
CA PRO A 188 19.37 22.14 21.12
C PRO A 188 18.22 22.96 20.55
N ARG A 189 17.31 22.34 19.78
CA ARG A 189 16.16 23.04 19.21
C ARG A 189 15.17 23.50 20.28
N LEU A 190 14.93 22.71 21.34
CA LEU A 190 14.09 23.11 22.45
C LEU A 190 14.76 24.20 23.31
N ARG A 191 16.08 24.08 23.57
CA ARG A 191 16.85 25.13 24.27
C ARG A 191 16.73 26.50 23.59
N ARG A 192 16.79 26.54 22.26
CA ARG A 192 16.61 27.77 21.47
C ARG A 192 15.22 28.38 21.57
N ASN A 193 14.22 27.64 22.03
CA ASN A 193 12.86 28.15 22.20
C ASN A 193 12.50 28.36 23.67
N PHE A 194 13.23 27.73 24.59
CA PHE A 194 12.96 27.77 26.01
C PHE A 194 13.50 29.04 26.65
N SER A 195 12.67 29.69 27.45
CA SER A 195 12.96 30.96 28.11
C SER A 195 12.69 30.85 29.61
N PHE A 196 13.56 31.45 30.43
CA PHE A 196 13.38 31.40 31.87
C PHE A 196 13.90 32.63 32.60
N CYS A 197 13.44 32.84 33.83
CA CYS A 197 13.97 33.84 34.74
C CYS A 197 14.04 33.30 36.18
N THR A 198 15.22 33.23 36.79
CA THR A 198 15.39 32.69 38.14
C THR A 198 14.98 33.69 39.23
N GLY A 199 14.55 34.91 38.88
CA GLY A 199 14.14 35.91 39.85
C GLY A 199 13.43 37.11 39.23
N ALA A 200 12.13 36.99 39.00
CA ALA A 200 11.30 38.05 38.46
C ALA A 200 10.38 38.63 39.56
N LEU A 201 10.43 39.94 39.85
CA LEU A 201 9.51 40.52 40.85
C LEU A 201 8.06 40.55 40.32
N LEU A 202 7.91 40.75 39.01
CA LEU A 202 6.70 40.56 38.23
C LEU A 202 7.00 39.66 37.02
N PRO A 203 6.04 38.84 36.56
CA PRO A 203 6.24 37.95 35.41
C PRO A 203 6.73 38.70 34.17
N ARG A 204 7.90 38.30 33.67
CA ARG A 204 8.51 38.83 32.46
C ARG A 204 7.86 38.23 31.22
N LYS A 205 7.85 39.00 30.14
CA LYS A 205 7.31 38.61 28.84
C LYS A 205 8.18 39.11 27.70
N LEU A 206 8.24 38.31 26.64
CA LEU A 206 8.63 38.73 25.30
C LEU A 206 7.38 39.16 24.52
N GLU A 207 7.55 39.53 23.26
CA GLU A 207 6.42 39.86 22.38
C GLU A 207 5.45 38.68 22.23
N ASP A 208 5.99 37.45 22.18
CA ASP A 208 5.23 36.22 21.95
C ASP A 208 4.57 35.63 23.21
N GLY A 209 4.79 36.21 24.40
CA GLY A 209 4.19 35.73 25.65
C GLY A 209 5.10 35.83 26.87
N TYR A 210 4.62 35.29 27.99
CA TYR A 210 5.43 35.14 29.22
C TYR A 210 6.61 34.18 28.98
N LEU A 211 7.73 34.38 29.69
CA LEU A 211 8.81 33.39 29.67
C LEU A 211 8.31 32.05 30.25
N ASP A 212 8.82 30.93 29.72
CA ASP A 212 8.31 29.58 30.00
C ASP A 212 8.39 29.19 31.46
N LEU A 213 9.45 29.57 32.17
CA LEU A 213 9.67 29.21 33.58
C LEU A 213 10.22 30.39 34.38
N GLN A 214 9.56 30.79 35.45
CA GLN A 214 9.97 31.96 36.23
C GLN A 214 9.81 31.75 37.73
N ILE A 215 10.75 32.25 38.52
CA ILE A 215 10.57 32.40 39.98
C ILE A 215 10.02 33.79 40.26
N VAL A 216 8.96 33.85 41.06
CA VAL A 216 8.37 35.12 41.52
C VAL A 216 8.26 35.11 43.06
N PRO A 217 8.35 36.28 43.71
CA PRO A 217 8.10 36.40 45.14
C PRO A 217 6.72 35.86 45.54
N ASN A 218 6.59 35.32 46.74
CA ASN A 218 5.30 34.82 47.25
C ASN A 218 4.22 35.92 47.21
N GLU A 219 4.62 37.14 47.54
CA GLU A 219 3.79 38.34 47.61
C GLU A 219 3.56 39.00 46.23
N ALA A 220 4.14 38.47 45.15
CA ALA A 220 3.98 39.01 43.81
C ALA A 220 2.49 39.01 43.41
N ARG A 221 2.01 40.18 42.99
CA ARG A 221 0.66 40.39 42.47
C ARG A 221 0.61 39.97 41.01
N LEU A 222 0.07 38.79 40.78
CA LEU A 222 -0.03 38.21 39.45
C LEU A 222 -1.26 38.76 38.70
N PRO A 223 -1.16 38.94 37.37
CA PRO A 223 -2.32 39.29 36.55
C PRO A 223 -3.44 38.24 36.62
N GLU A 224 -4.69 38.65 36.78
CA GLU A 224 -5.84 37.71 36.93
C GLU A 224 -6.05 36.81 35.71
N ASN A 225 -5.78 37.31 34.49
CA ASN A 225 -6.02 36.60 33.23
C ASN A 225 -4.70 36.24 32.49
N GLY A 226 -3.62 35.98 33.23
CA GLY A 226 -2.37 35.58 32.62
C GLY A 226 -2.39 34.13 32.11
N ASN A 227 -1.80 33.89 30.94
CA ASN A 227 -1.62 32.52 30.41
C ASN A 227 -0.45 31.81 31.10
N PHE A 228 -0.57 31.57 32.41
CA PHE A 228 0.41 30.86 33.20
C PHE A 228 -0.24 29.94 34.24
N GLU A 229 0.56 29.02 34.76
CA GLU A 229 0.26 28.22 35.94
C GLU A 229 1.19 28.62 37.08
N THR A 230 0.67 28.60 38.31
CA THR A 230 1.46 28.91 39.51
C THR A 230 1.70 27.65 40.34
N ILE A 231 2.95 27.41 40.71
CA ILE A 231 3.37 26.39 41.66
C ILE A 231 3.69 27.08 42.99
N PHE A 232 3.22 26.49 44.10
CA PHE A 232 3.44 27.00 45.45
C PHE A 232 4.34 26.06 46.24
N GLN A 233 5.17 26.62 47.13
CA GLN A 233 6.08 25.87 48.00
C GLN A 233 5.36 24.86 48.93
N ASP A 234 4.11 25.11 49.29
CA ASP A 234 3.32 24.25 50.20
C ASP A 234 2.24 23.43 49.47
N ALA A 235 2.28 23.36 48.14
CA ALA A 235 1.31 22.55 47.40
C ALA A 235 1.45 21.06 47.78
N GLU A 236 0.31 20.41 48.03
CA GLU A 236 0.29 18.95 48.16
C GLU A 236 0.74 18.30 46.85
N LYS A 237 1.52 17.23 46.93
CA LYS A 237 1.96 16.47 45.75
C LYS A 237 0.72 16.10 44.94
N GLN A 238 0.65 16.58 43.70
CA GLN A 238 -0.41 16.13 42.79
C GLN A 238 -0.13 14.69 42.39
N ASP A 239 -1.15 13.85 42.48
CA ASP A 239 -1.06 12.47 41.99
C ASP A 239 -1.03 12.53 40.45
N SER A 240 0.17 12.45 39.88
CA SER A 240 0.38 12.50 38.44
C SER A 240 -0.02 11.16 37.81
N MET A 241 -0.82 11.21 36.74
CA MET A 241 -0.99 10.05 35.87
C MET A 241 0.34 9.77 35.18
N ASN A 242 0.88 8.57 35.40
CA ASN A 242 2.11 8.03 34.82
C ASN A 242 3.42 8.58 35.45
N LYS A 243 3.71 8.19 36.70
CA LYS A 243 4.87 8.63 37.49
C LYS A 243 6.24 8.30 36.90
N ARG A 244 6.33 7.24 36.09
CA ARG A 244 7.62 6.67 35.67
C ARG A 244 8.51 7.62 34.86
N TRP A 245 7.94 8.31 33.87
CA TRP A 245 8.73 9.24 33.03
C TRP A 245 9.19 10.46 33.82
N LEU A 246 8.40 10.91 34.82
CA LEU A 246 8.77 11.99 35.74
C LEU A 246 9.90 11.58 36.66
N GLU A 247 9.80 10.39 37.27
CA GLU A 247 10.85 9.80 38.11
C GLU A 247 12.17 9.70 37.31
N PHE A 248 12.11 9.14 36.10
CA PHE A 248 13.29 9.05 35.22
C PHE A 248 13.86 10.43 34.86
N SER A 249 12.99 11.39 34.50
CA SER A 249 13.43 12.75 34.15
C SER A 249 14.06 13.46 35.34
N GLN A 250 13.52 13.28 36.55
CA GLN A 250 14.07 13.83 37.78
C GLN A 250 15.42 13.19 38.13
N GLU A 251 15.53 11.87 38.03
CA GLU A 251 16.80 11.16 38.23
C GLU A 251 17.88 11.65 37.26
N GLU A 252 17.53 11.91 36.00
CA GLU A 252 18.48 12.42 35.00
C GLU A 252 18.92 13.86 35.28
N LEU A 253 18.06 14.72 35.85
CA LEU A 253 18.49 16.04 36.32
C LEU A 253 19.50 15.97 37.47
N ILE A 254 19.38 14.97 38.34
CA ILE A 254 20.29 14.80 39.49
C ILE A 254 21.59 14.13 39.03
N THR A 255 21.46 13.08 38.22
CA THR A 255 22.56 12.26 37.69
C THR A 255 22.46 12.21 36.16
N PRO A 256 23.09 13.18 35.46
CA PRO A 256 23.07 13.28 34.00
C PRO A 256 23.42 11.99 33.27
N ASN A 257 22.59 11.60 32.30
CA ASN A 257 22.79 10.38 31.51
C ASN A 257 23.22 10.70 30.08
N LYS A 258 24.51 10.48 29.76
CA LYS A 258 25.08 10.75 28.43
C LYS A 258 24.32 10.06 27.28
N THR A 259 23.87 8.82 27.48
CA THR A 259 23.14 8.05 26.46
C THR A 259 21.77 8.66 26.20
N PHE A 260 21.05 9.05 27.25
CA PHE A 260 19.76 9.72 27.13
C PHE A 260 19.89 11.11 26.49
N ARG A 261 20.87 11.92 26.90
CA ARG A 261 21.12 13.23 26.27
C ARG A 261 21.44 13.09 24.78
N LYS A 262 22.25 12.09 24.39
CA LYS A 262 22.51 11.77 22.98
C LYS A 262 21.24 11.34 22.24
N TYR A 263 20.37 10.56 22.88
CA TYR A 263 19.08 10.18 22.34
C TYR A 263 18.21 11.43 22.07
N LEU A 264 18.04 12.32 23.05
CA LEU A 264 17.28 13.56 22.87
C LEU A 264 17.89 14.47 21.79
N PHE A 265 19.22 14.53 21.69
CA PHE A 265 19.88 15.31 20.64
C PHE A 265 19.60 14.75 19.24
N THR A 266 19.61 13.42 19.11
CA THR A 266 19.39 12.73 17.82
C THR A 266 17.94 12.87 17.39
N TYR A 267 17.01 12.45 18.26
CA TYR A 267 15.58 12.33 17.93
C TYR A 267 14.76 13.59 18.25
N GLY A 268 15.33 14.53 18.99
CA GLY A 268 14.75 15.86 19.21
C GLY A 268 14.96 16.83 18.04
N SER A 269 15.92 16.54 17.15
CA SER A 269 16.30 17.44 16.06
C SER A 269 15.16 17.73 15.09
N ASP A 270 14.32 16.72 14.83
CA ASP A 270 13.25 16.71 13.84
C ASP A 270 11.84 16.64 14.45
N VAL A 271 11.71 16.71 15.77
CA VAL A 271 10.41 16.98 16.40
C VAL A 271 10.14 18.48 16.47
N SER A 272 8.90 18.86 16.78
CA SER A 272 8.59 20.25 17.11
C SER A 272 9.50 20.72 18.26
N GLY A 273 10.09 21.91 18.14
CA GLY A 273 10.90 22.52 19.20
C GLY A 273 10.06 23.02 20.39
N SER A 274 8.94 22.36 20.68
CA SER A 274 8.01 22.69 21.76
C SER A 274 8.22 21.72 22.92
N ARG A 275 7.91 22.20 24.13
CA ARG A 275 7.93 21.41 25.37
C ARG A 275 7.02 20.17 25.29
N SER A 276 5.99 20.20 24.44
CA SER A 276 5.06 19.08 24.25
C SER A 276 5.74 17.80 23.71
N SER A 277 6.90 17.93 23.06
CA SER A 277 7.65 16.79 22.52
C SER A 277 8.57 16.11 23.52
N PHE A 278 8.76 16.69 24.71
CA PHE A 278 9.64 16.11 25.72
C PHE A 278 9.10 14.77 26.26
N PHE A 279 7.87 14.76 26.78
CA PHE A 279 7.24 13.55 27.32
C PHE A 279 7.24 12.38 26.31
N PRO A 280 6.81 12.56 25.04
CA PRO A 280 6.84 11.48 24.05
C PRO A 280 8.22 10.87 23.83
N LEU A 281 9.28 11.69 23.82
CA LEU A 281 10.64 11.21 23.66
C LEU A 281 11.14 10.44 24.89
N VAL A 282 10.84 10.93 26.10
CA VAL A 282 11.22 10.22 27.34
C VAL A 282 10.51 8.87 27.43
N TYR A 283 9.19 8.86 27.19
CA TYR A 283 8.39 7.65 27.22
C TYR A 283 8.92 6.60 26.23
N LEU A 284 9.24 7.01 24.99
CA LEU A 284 9.78 6.10 23.99
C LEU A 284 11.18 5.60 24.35
N TYR A 285 12.05 6.46 24.87
CA TYR A 285 13.36 6.03 25.37
C TYR A 285 13.22 4.94 26.42
N GLU A 286 12.41 5.18 27.45
CA GLU A 286 12.21 4.21 28.53
C GLU A 286 11.65 2.88 28.02
N LYS A 287 10.66 2.92 27.14
CA LYS A 287 10.08 1.70 26.57
C LYS A 287 11.12 0.93 25.76
N LEU A 288 11.86 1.61 24.89
CA LEU A 288 12.85 1.02 23.99
C LEU A 288 14.09 0.49 24.73
N THR A 289 14.45 1.04 25.90
CA THR A 289 15.64 0.60 26.65
C THR A 289 15.35 -0.36 27.80
N ASN A 290 14.19 -0.26 28.46
CA ASN A 290 13.95 -0.94 29.75
C ASN A 290 12.97 -2.11 29.68
N SER A 291 12.37 -2.42 28.53
CA SER A 291 11.38 -3.49 28.44
C SER A 291 11.99 -4.82 27.99
N ASN A 292 11.78 -5.87 28.80
CA ASN A 292 12.14 -7.25 28.42
C ASN A 292 11.27 -7.77 27.26
N LYS A 293 10.12 -7.14 27.02
CA LYS A 293 9.23 -7.40 25.89
C LYS A 293 8.58 -6.08 25.46
N LEU A 294 8.91 -5.61 24.26
CA LEU A 294 8.27 -4.45 23.65
C LEU A 294 6.90 -4.85 23.07
N ASP A 295 5.89 -3.99 23.29
CA ASP A 295 4.60 -4.10 22.62
C ASP A 295 4.60 -3.22 21.37
N ILE A 296 4.63 -3.85 20.19
CA ILE A 296 4.70 -3.17 18.90
C ILE A 296 3.48 -2.28 18.68
N ASP A 297 2.29 -2.77 19.05
CA ASP A 297 1.03 -2.07 18.80
C ASP A 297 0.98 -0.81 19.68
N GLU A 298 1.40 -0.91 20.95
CA GLU A 298 1.54 0.24 21.85
C GLU A 298 2.48 1.30 21.25
N ILE A 299 3.66 0.89 20.76
CA ILE A 299 4.67 1.81 20.21
C ILE A 299 4.21 2.47 18.92
N LEU A 300 3.64 1.71 17.97
CA LEU A 300 3.17 2.25 16.70
C LEU A 300 2.00 3.23 16.92
N LEU A 301 1.04 2.88 17.78
CA LEU A 301 -0.06 3.78 18.13
C LEU A 301 0.45 5.04 18.84
N PHE A 302 1.41 4.90 19.76
CA PHE A 302 2.00 6.03 20.47
C PHE A 302 2.71 7.00 19.51
N LEU A 303 3.51 6.46 18.58
CA LEU A 303 4.20 7.23 17.54
C LEU A 303 3.20 7.98 16.65
N GLY A 304 2.16 7.30 16.16
CA GLY A 304 1.14 7.90 15.31
C GLY A 304 0.38 9.04 16.00
N ASN A 305 0.06 8.88 17.28
CA ASN A 305 -0.71 9.85 18.05
C ASN A 305 0.08 11.11 18.44
N HIS A 306 1.35 10.96 18.80
CA HIS A 306 2.18 12.09 19.28
C HIS A 306 2.97 12.77 18.15
N PHE A 307 3.24 12.07 17.05
CA PHE A 307 4.00 12.59 15.92
C PHE A 307 3.17 12.52 14.64
N LYS A 308 2.05 13.24 14.59
CA LYS A 308 1.03 13.13 13.53
C LYS A 308 1.51 13.47 12.11
N ASN A 309 2.51 14.35 11.99
CA ASN A 309 3.08 14.73 10.70
C ASN A 309 4.24 13.79 10.34
N LYS A 310 4.35 13.36 9.08
CA LYS A 310 5.43 12.48 8.58
C LYS A 310 6.84 12.98 8.90
N GLU A 311 7.06 14.29 8.81
CA GLU A 311 8.37 14.90 9.08
C GLU A 311 8.63 15.11 10.57
N ASN A 312 7.58 15.22 11.40
CA ASN A 312 7.75 15.33 12.85
C ASN A 312 8.14 13.96 13.43
N GLY A 313 9.29 13.89 14.09
CA GLY A 313 9.80 12.64 14.68
C GLY A 313 10.13 11.56 13.64
N LYS A 314 10.47 11.96 12.41
CA LYS A 314 10.92 11.09 11.32
C LYS A 314 12.05 10.14 11.72
N ASN A 315 13.04 10.63 12.46
CA ASN A 315 14.20 9.85 12.90
C ASN A 315 13.80 8.77 13.91
N ILE A 316 12.93 9.07 14.88
CA ILE A 316 12.49 8.08 15.87
C ILE A 316 11.51 7.07 15.25
N LYS A 317 10.66 7.52 14.31
CA LYS A 317 9.87 6.61 13.48
C LYS A 317 10.78 5.70 12.66
N ASN A 318 11.78 6.23 11.98
CA ASN A 318 12.73 5.45 11.20
C ASN A 318 13.53 4.47 12.05
N LEU A 319 13.89 4.83 13.29
CA LEU A 319 14.52 3.90 14.23
C LEU A 319 13.66 2.65 14.43
N VAL A 320 12.38 2.85 14.72
CA VAL A 320 11.40 1.77 14.94
C VAL A 320 11.10 1.02 13.66
N LEU A 321 10.84 1.72 12.56
CA LEU A 321 10.42 1.15 11.28
C LEU A 321 11.55 0.41 10.56
N ASN A 322 12.75 0.98 10.52
CA ASN A 322 13.85 0.44 9.73
C ASN A 322 14.66 -0.65 10.42
N ASN A 323 14.51 -0.87 11.73
CA ASN A 323 14.84 -2.07 12.53
C ASN A 323 16.18 -2.83 12.27
N LYS A 324 17.03 -2.36 11.36
CA LYS A 324 18.18 -3.09 10.80
C LYS A 324 19.35 -3.14 11.78
N ASP A 325 19.60 -2.03 12.47
CA ASP A 325 20.80 -1.87 13.29
C ASP A 325 20.56 -2.31 14.74
N GLN A 326 19.35 -2.12 15.28
CA GLN A 326 19.03 -2.39 16.68
C GLN A 326 18.22 -3.67 16.90
N LYS A 327 17.57 -4.23 15.86
CA LYS A 327 16.68 -5.42 15.96
C LYS A 327 15.70 -5.30 17.12
N LEU A 328 15.09 -4.12 17.26
CA LEU A 328 14.10 -3.82 18.30
C LEU A 328 12.89 -4.75 18.21
N PHE A 329 12.51 -5.13 16.99
CA PHE A 329 11.31 -5.92 16.71
C PHE A 329 11.62 -7.10 15.77
N ASN A 330 10.71 -8.08 15.71
CA ASN A 330 10.70 -9.00 14.58
C ASN A 330 10.10 -8.28 13.36
N ASP A 331 10.73 -8.38 12.18
CA ASP A 331 10.26 -7.70 10.97
C ASP A 331 8.84 -8.13 10.57
N LEU A 332 8.46 -9.40 10.75
CA LEU A 332 7.10 -9.88 10.45
C LEU A 332 6.07 -9.30 11.43
N GLU A 333 6.39 -9.27 12.73
CA GLU A 333 5.51 -8.69 13.74
C GLU A 333 5.33 -7.18 13.53
N LEU A 334 6.41 -6.47 13.20
CA LEU A 334 6.38 -5.04 12.89
C LEU A 334 5.52 -4.74 11.66
N ILE A 335 5.77 -5.44 10.55
CA ILE A 335 5.02 -5.26 9.30
C ILE A 335 3.54 -5.62 9.50
N TYR A 336 3.27 -6.68 10.28
CA TYR A 336 1.91 -7.04 10.66
C TYR A 336 1.23 -5.92 11.46
N GLY A 337 1.86 -5.42 12.53
CA GLY A 337 1.32 -4.29 13.31
C GLY A 337 1.05 -3.06 12.43
N MET A 338 1.98 -2.74 11.53
CA MET A 338 1.83 -1.65 10.57
C MET A 338 0.68 -1.86 9.58
N ALA A 339 0.45 -3.07 9.11
CA ALA A 339 -0.64 -3.40 8.20
C ALA A 339 -2.02 -3.27 8.85
N LEU A 340 -2.08 -3.30 10.19
CA LEU A 340 -3.32 -3.18 10.98
C LEU A 340 -3.55 -1.78 11.57
N LEU A 341 -2.64 -0.82 11.34
CA LEU A 341 -2.86 0.55 11.76
C LEU A 341 -4.05 1.17 11.01
N SER A 342 -4.98 1.76 11.77
CA SER A 342 -6.12 2.47 11.20
C SER A 342 -5.71 3.76 10.47
N ASP A 343 -4.68 4.44 10.96
CA ASP A 343 -4.10 5.64 10.36
C ASP A 343 -2.60 5.47 10.11
N THR A 344 -2.22 5.46 8.84
CA THR A 344 -0.83 5.39 8.39
C THR A 344 -0.27 6.73 7.95
N THR A 345 -1.08 7.80 7.93
CA THR A 345 -0.66 9.14 7.51
C THR A 345 0.53 9.70 8.28
N PRO A 346 0.75 9.37 9.57
CA PRO A 346 1.94 9.83 10.30
C PRO A 346 3.25 9.18 9.84
N PHE A 347 3.20 8.10 9.05
CA PHE A 347 4.36 7.33 8.66
C PHE A 347 4.68 7.49 7.17
N ASP A 348 5.97 7.47 6.86
CA ASP A 348 6.46 7.44 5.49
C ASP A 348 6.73 5.99 5.08
N LEU A 349 5.69 5.34 4.55
CA LEU A 349 5.71 3.91 4.26
C LEU A 349 6.01 3.64 2.79
N ASP A 350 7.17 3.02 2.54
CA ASP A 350 7.46 2.39 1.26
C ASP A 350 6.89 0.97 1.26
N VAL A 351 5.70 0.80 0.69
CA VAL A 351 4.96 -0.47 0.68
C VAL A 351 5.70 -1.59 -0.07
N ASP A 352 6.43 -1.26 -1.13
CA ASP A 352 7.19 -2.23 -1.91
C ASP A 352 8.42 -2.71 -1.11
N LEU A 353 9.15 -1.79 -0.48
CA LEU A 353 10.26 -2.13 0.41
C LEU A 353 9.80 -2.99 1.59
N LEU A 354 8.66 -2.65 2.20
CA LEU A 354 8.09 -3.42 3.31
C LEU A 354 7.63 -4.81 2.85
N PHE A 355 7.03 -4.95 1.67
CA PHE A 355 6.69 -6.26 1.11
C PHE A 355 7.95 -7.11 0.85
N HIS A 356 9.03 -6.51 0.33
CA HIS A 356 10.31 -7.22 0.19
C HIS A 356 10.90 -7.67 1.53
N ARG A 357 10.80 -6.83 2.57
CA ARG A 357 11.22 -7.21 3.93
C ARG A 357 10.37 -8.34 4.50
N PHE A 358 9.05 -8.29 4.30
CA PHE A 358 8.12 -9.34 4.71
C PHE A 358 8.54 -10.71 4.16
N LEU A 359 8.76 -10.79 2.84
CA LEU A 359 9.19 -12.04 2.20
C LEU A 359 10.55 -12.53 2.73
N LYS A 360 11.51 -11.61 2.94
CA LYS A 360 12.86 -11.95 3.43
C LYS A 360 12.86 -12.40 4.89
N ALA A 361 11.96 -11.87 5.72
CA ALA A 361 11.89 -12.17 7.14
C ALA A 361 11.23 -13.52 7.43
N SER A 362 10.36 -13.98 6.52
CA SER A 362 9.73 -15.31 6.60
C SER A 362 10.75 -16.45 6.42
N LYS A 363 10.57 -17.53 7.18
CA LYS A 363 11.38 -18.75 7.07
C LYS A 363 10.97 -19.60 5.88
N ASP A 364 9.67 -19.66 5.61
CA ASP A 364 9.09 -20.47 4.56
C ASP A 364 7.73 -19.94 4.09
N ILE A 365 7.20 -20.57 3.05
CA ILE A 365 5.90 -20.27 2.44
C ILE A 365 4.75 -20.39 3.46
N LYS A 366 4.84 -21.33 4.41
CA LYS A 366 3.78 -21.55 5.40
C LYS A 366 3.71 -20.39 6.39
N GLU A 367 4.85 -19.85 6.80
CA GLU A 367 4.90 -18.67 7.68
C GLU A 367 4.34 -17.44 6.97
N ASN A 368 4.64 -17.23 5.68
CA ASN A 368 4.04 -16.15 4.88
C ASN A 368 2.51 -16.23 4.87
N LEU A 369 1.97 -17.39 4.49
CA LEU A 369 0.51 -17.58 4.42
C LEU A 369 -0.16 -17.49 5.79
N LEU A 370 0.53 -17.87 6.88
CA LEU A 370 0.03 -17.69 8.24
C LEU A 370 -0.13 -16.21 8.59
N TRP A 371 0.88 -15.38 8.32
CA TRP A 371 0.78 -13.93 8.54
C TRP A 371 -0.28 -13.29 7.66
N ILE A 372 -0.37 -13.66 6.38
CA ILE A 372 -1.41 -13.18 5.47
C ILE A 372 -2.81 -13.57 5.97
N SER A 373 -3.01 -14.81 6.44
CA SER A 373 -4.27 -15.24 7.05
C SER A 373 -4.62 -14.41 8.29
N ASN A 374 -3.63 -14.06 9.11
CA ASN A 374 -3.87 -13.21 10.28
C ASN A 374 -4.26 -11.78 9.88
N ILE A 375 -3.64 -11.21 8.83
CA ILE A 375 -4.01 -9.88 8.30
C ILE A 375 -5.44 -9.90 7.78
N VAL A 376 -5.78 -10.90 6.95
CA VAL A 376 -7.12 -11.07 6.36
C VAL A 376 -8.24 -11.15 7.39
N LYS A 377 -7.96 -11.71 8.58
CA LYS A 377 -8.94 -11.85 9.66
C LYS A 377 -9.20 -10.56 10.45
N LYS A 378 -8.50 -9.48 10.13
CA LYS A 378 -8.57 -8.18 10.81
C LYS A 378 -8.89 -7.09 9.79
N GLU A 379 -9.20 -5.91 10.29
CA GLU A 379 -9.23 -4.70 9.46
C GLU A 379 -7.79 -4.31 9.14
N PHE A 380 -7.47 -4.18 7.86
CA PHE A 380 -6.14 -3.86 7.37
C PHE A 380 -6.17 -2.65 6.46
N ASN A 381 -5.04 -1.94 6.39
CA ASN A 381 -4.87 -0.75 5.58
C ASN A 381 -4.24 -1.06 4.21
N THR A 382 -3.84 -0.01 3.49
CA THR A 382 -3.23 -0.11 2.15
C THR A 382 -1.96 -0.96 2.11
N LEU A 383 -1.18 -1.04 3.19
CA LEU A 383 -0.02 -1.92 3.27
C LEU A 383 -0.48 -3.39 3.32
N GLY A 384 -1.48 -3.71 4.14
CA GLY A 384 -2.06 -5.05 4.20
C GLY A 384 -2.63 -5.50 2.86
N GLU A 385 -3.39 -4.62 2.19
CA GLU A 385 -3.92 -4.85 0.85
C GLU A 385 -2.80 -5.10 -0.17
N HIS A 386 -1.74 -4.29 -0.12
CA HIS A 386 -0.58 -4.43 -1.00
C HIS A 386 0.14 -5.77 -0.79
N ILE A 387 0.37 -6.18 0.47
CA ILE A 387 0.99 -7.48 0.80
C ILE A 387 0.15 -8.62 0.23
N ILE A 388 -1.17 -8.62 0.47
CA ILE A 388 -2.10 -9.65 -0.01
C ILE A 388 -2.07 -9.72 -1.54
N THR A 389 -2.20 -8.58 -2.21
CA THR A 389 -2.29 -8.48 -3.67
C THR A 389 -0.99 -8.91 -4.35
N GLN A 390 0.15 -8.43 -3.86
CA GLN A 390 1.46 -8.78 -4.45
C GLN A 390 1.83 -10.24 -4.19
N TYR A 391 1.46 -10.79 -3.04
CA TYR A 391 1.67 -12.21 -2.78
C TYR A 391 0.78 -13.07 -3.69
N ALA A 392 -0.50 -12.72 -3.86
CA ALA A 392 -1.41 -13.44 -4.76
C ALA A 392 -0.90 -13.51 -6.21
N LYS A 393 -0.31 -12.41 -6.72
CA LYS A 393 0.29 -12.36 -8.06
C LYS A 393 1.52 -13.25 -8.23
N LYS A 394 2.25 -13.50 -7.14
CA LYS A 394 3.48 -14.30 -7.14
C LYS A 394 3.27 -15.77 -6.74
N ALA A 395 2.05 -16.12 -6.31
CA ALA A 395 1.73 -17.45 -5.81
C ALA A 395 2.05 -18.53 -6.86
N ASP A 396 2.87 -19.50 -6.46
CA ASP A 396 3.32 -20.61 -7.29
C ASP A 396 2.55 -21.92 -6.99
N GLU A 397 3.00 -23.01 -7.62
CA GLU A 397 2.48 -24.36 -7.42
C GLU A 397 2.38 -24.74 -5.92
N LYS A 398 3.42 -24.46 -5.13
CA LYS A 398 3.50 -24.84 -3.72
C LYS A 398 2.58 -23.97 -2.87
N ASP A 399 2.47 -22.68 -3.18
CA ASP A 399 1.53 -21.77 -2.51
C ASP A 399 0.09 -22.28 -2.67
N ILE A 400 -0.32 -22.63 -3.89
CA ILE A 400 -1.69 -23.06 -4.20
C ILE A 400 -2.04 -24.37 -3.48
N ILE A 401 -1.11 -25.34 -3.43
CA ILE A 401 -1.30 -26.59 -2.68
C ILE A 401 -1.55 -26.30 -1.19
N LEU A 402 -0.79 -25.35 -0.62
CA LEU A 402 -0.91 -25.02 0.80
C LEU A 402 -2.18 -24.20 1.11
N LEU A 403 -2.54 -23.27 0.23
CA LEU A 403 -3.81 -22.52 0.28
C LEU A 403 -5.01 -23.48 0.26
N ASN A 404 -5.00 -24.44 -0.68
CA ASN A 404 -6.06 -25.43 -0.82
C ASN A 404 -6.20 -26.37 0.39
N SER A 405 -5.11 -26.63 1.12
CA SER A 405 -5.11 -27.59 2.23
C SER A 405 -5.25 -26.97 3.61
N LYS A 406 -4.79 -25.72 3.82
CA LYS A 406 -4.71 -25.11 5.16
C LYS A 406 -5.20 -23.66 5.26
N PHE A 407 -5.17 -22.88 4.18
CA PHE A 407 -5.46 -21.44 4.19
C PHE A 407 -6.57 -21.07 3.20
N ARG A 408 -7.73 -21.69 3.36
CA ARG A 408 -8.91 -21.56 2.47
C ARG A 408 -9.52 -20.17 2.49
N ASP A 409 -9.50 -19.54 3.67
CA ASP A 409 -9.86 -18.14 3.89
C ASP A 409 -9.04 -17.22 2.98
N VAL A 410 -7.72 -17.40 2.97
CA VAL A 410 -6.81 -16.65 2.09
C VAL A 410 -7.07 -16.98 0.62
N LEU A 411 -7.28 -18.26 0.28
CA LEU A 411 -7.55 -18.67 -1.11
C LEU A 411 -8.76 -17.96 -1.71
N SER A 412 -9.85 -17.82 -0.94
CA SER A 412 -11.06 -17.15 -1.40
C SER A 412 -10.83 -15.70 -1.80
N ILE A 413 -9.98 -14.99 -1.04
CA ILE A 413 -9.60 -13.60 -1.31
C ILE A 413 -8.63 -13.53 -2.49
N PHE A 414 -7.67 -14.45 -2.55
CA PHE A 414 -6.71 -14.53 -3.64
C PHE A 414 -7.41 -14.73 -4.99
N VAL A 415 -8.42 -15.60 -5.06
CA VAL A 415 -9.21 -15.81 -6.28
C VAL A 415 -9.99 -14.56 -6.66
N LYS A 416 -10.53 -13.84 -5.66
CA LYS A 416 -11.24 -12.58 -5.91
C LYS A 416 -10.33 -11.50 -6.51
N ILE A 417 -9.12 -11.34 -5.98
CA ILE A 417 -8.17 -10.28 -6.41
C ILE A 417 -7.37 -10.71 -7.65
N TYR A 418 -7.07 -12.00 -7.78
CA TYR A 418 -6.26 -12.55 -8.86
C TYR A 418 -6.85 -13.87 -9.39
N PRO A 419 -7.95 -13.80 -10.18
CA PRO A 419 -8.70 -14.99 -10.61
C PRO A 419 -7.88 -16.02 -11.40
N SER A 420 -6.76 -15.61 -12.00
CA SER A 420 -5.87 -16.51 -12.74
C SER A 420 -5.26 -17.63 -11.91
N ILE A 421 -5.29 -17.55 -10.58
CA ILE A 421 -4.95 -18.69 -9.71
C ILE A 421 -5.83 -19.91 -10.01
N SER A 422 -7.10 -19.68 -10.36
CA SER A 422 -8.04 -20.76 -10.70
C SER A 422 -7.74 -21.47 -12.03
N TYR A 423 -6.83 -20.93 -12.85
CA TYR A 423 -6.45 -21.52 -14.14
C TYR A 423 -5.36 -22.57 -13.97
N GLN A 424 -4.75 -22.63 -12.79
CA GLN A 424 -3.68 -23.57 -12.50
C GLN A 424 -4.22 -24.93 -12.07
N LYS A 425 -3.54 -26.00 -12.48
CA LYS A 425 -3.96 -27.37 -12.20
C LYS A 425 -4.03 -27.71 -10.71
N GLU A 426 -3.14 -27.14 -9.89
CA GLU A 426 -3.08 -27.37 -8.45
C GLU A 426 -4.32 -26.85 -7.73
N TYR A 427 -4.95 -25.81 -8.28
CA TYR A 427 -6.17 -25.25 -7.74
C TYR A 427 -7.30 -26.30 -7.72
N TRP A 428 -7.34 -27.18 -8.72
CA TRP A 428 -8.37 -28.23 -8.86
C TRP A 428 -7.95 -29.59 -8.29
N LYS A 429 -6.68 -29.77 -7.89
CA LYS A 429 -6.14 -31.03 -7.37
C LYS A 429 -6.48 -31.24 -5.89
N THR A 430 -7.78 -31.33 -5.59
CA THR A 430 -8.32 -31.49 -4.24
C THR A 430 -9.43 -32.54 -4.18
N SER A 431 -10.01 -32.79 -3.00
CA SER A 431 -11.22 -33.62 -2.87
C SER A 431 -12.43 -32.94 -3.54
N CYS A 432 -13.46 -33.72 -3.89
CA CYS A 432 -14.69 -33.22 -4.51
C CYS A 432 -15.35 -32.07 -3.71
N ASN A 433 -15.37 -32.15 -2.37
CA ASN A 433 -15.93 -31.09 -1.52
C ASN A 433 -15.16 -29.76 -1.68
N TYR A 434 -13.83 -29.83 -1.72
CA TYR A 434 -12.99 -28.65 -1.91
C TYR A 434 -13.04 -28.12 -3.33
N GLN A 435 -13.21 -28.97 -4.34
CA GLN A 435 -13.44 -28.54 -5.71
C GLN A 435 -14.74 -27.73 -5.83
N LEU A 436 -15.81 -28.16 -5.16
CA LEU A 436 -17.07 -27.43 -5.12
C LEU A 436 -16.94 -26.05 -4.46
N GLU A 437 -16.24 -25.96 -3.33
CA GLU A 437 -15.94 -24.67 -2.70
C GLU A 437 -15.09 -23.76 -3.60
N ASN A 438 -14.07 -24.32 -4.25
CA ASN A 438 -13.22 -23.61 -5.19
C ASN A 438 -14.03 -23.04 -6.36
N PHE A 439 -14.94 -23.85 -6.91
CA PHE A 439 -15.89 -23.40 -7.94
C PHE A 439 -16.79 -22.25 -7.44
N LYS A 440 -17.27 -22.32 -6.19
CA LYS A 440 -18.07 -21.23 -5.58
C LYS A 440 -17.29 -19.93 -5.47
N TYR A 441 -16.00 -19.96 -5.11
CA TYR A 441 -15.18 -18.73 -5.07
C TYR A 441 -15.10 -18.05 -6.43
N ILE A 442 -14.94 -18.83 -7.50
CA ILE A 442 -14.92 -18.31 -8.87
C ILE A 442 -16.30 -17.77 -9.27
N SER A 443 -17.38 -18.51 -8.98
CA SER A 443 -18.77 -18.08 -9.25
C SER A 443 -19.05 -16.71 -8.65
N LEU A 444 -18.76 -16.54 -7.35
CA LEU A 444 -18.96 -15.28 -6.64
C LEU A 444 -18.10 -14.15 -7.22
N THR A 445 -16.88 -14.46 -7.65
CA THR A 445 -15.98 -13.48 -8.28
C THR A 445 -16.53 -13.03 -9.63
N SER A 446 -17.03 -13.97 -10.46
CA SER A 446 -17.67 -13.66 -11.74
C SER A 446 -18.96 -12.85 -11.58
N GLU A 447 -19.78 -13.15 -10.56
CA GLU A 447 -21.01 -12.41 -10.25
C GLU A 447 -20.74 -10.96 -9.84
N GLN A 448 -19.56 -10.69 -9.26
CA GLN A 448 -19.11 -9.35 -8.90
C GLN A 448 -18.55 -8.55 -10.09
N GLY A 449 -18.58 -9.11 -11.31
CA GLY A 449 -18.21 -8.43 -12.54
C GLY A 449 -16.75 -8.59 -12.96
N GLU A 450 -15.97 -9.40 -12.25
CA GLU A 450 -14.59 -9.69 -12.62
C GLU A 450 -14.51 -10.58 -13.88
N SER A 451 -13.54 -10.29 -14.74
CA SER A 451 -13.34 -11.04 -15.98
C SER A 451 -12.69 -12.39 -15.70
N ILE A 452 -13.46 -13.48 -15.86
CA ILE A 452 -12.97 -14.85 -15.72
C ILE A 452 -12.72 -15.48 -17.10
N ASN A 453 -11.51 -16.03 -17.31
CA ASN A 453 -11.24 -16.90 -18.45
C ASN A 453 -11.78 -18.31 -18.20
N TRP A 454 -13.08 -18.49 -18.48
CA TRP A 454 -13.77 -19.76 -18.31
C TRP A 454 -13.20 -20.90 -19.17
N GLN A 455 -12.58 -20.60 -20.32
CA GLN A 455 -12.01 -21.64 -21.17
C GLN A 455 -10.87 -22.38 -20.46
N LEU A 456 -9.96 -21.67 -19.82
CA LEU A 456 -8.83 -22.28 -19.10
C LEU A 456 -9.32 -23.11 -17.91
N ILE A 457 -10.36 -22.65 -17.22
CA ILE A 457 -10.99 -23.39 -16.12
C ILE A 457 -11.62 -24.69 -16.63
N ILE A 458 -12.43 -24.61 -17.70
CA ILE A 458 -13.07 -25.78 -18.30
C ILE A 458 -12.04 -26.81 -18.74
N ASN A 459 -10.93 -26.35 -19.34
CA ASN A 459 -9.83 -27.23 -19.73
C ASN A 459 -9.29 -28.03 -18.55
N GLU A 460 -8.98 -27.38 -17.43
CA GLU A 460 -8.52 -28.08 -16.22
C GLU A 460 -9.61 -28.95 -15.59
N MET A 461 -10.85 -28.50 -15.58
CA MET A 461 -11.98 -29.24 -14.98
C MET A 461 -12.23 -30.57 -15.70
N PHE A 462 -12.27 -30.57 -17.03
CA PHE A 462 -12.54 -31.77 -17.81
C PHE A 462 -11.32 -32.69 -17.92
N ASN A 463 -10.11 -32.16 -18.04
CA ASN A 463 -8.90 -32.98 -18.06
C ASN A 463 -8.67 -33.76 -16.76
N ARG A 464 -9.34 -33.37 -15.66
CA ARG A 464 -9.17 -33.95 -14.31
C ARG A 464 -10.44 -34.59 -13.74
N GLU A 465 -11.54 -34.59 -14.49
CA GLU A 465 -12.83 -35.08 -14.02
C GLU A 465 -13.26 -34.45 -12.68
N VAL A 466 -13.15 -33.12 -12.58
CA VAL A 466 -13.52 -32.37 -11.36
C VAL A 466 -14.98 -32.61 -11.01
N CYS A 467 -15.25 -32.90 -9.73
CA CYS A 467 -16.56 -33.32 -9.22
C CYS A 467 -17.56 -32.14 -9.06
N ILE A 468 -17.84 -31.39 -10.12
CA ILE A 468 -18.86 -30.33 -10.09
C ILE A 468 -20.15 -30.83 -10.76
N ASP A 469 -21.27 -30.57 -10.11
CA ASP A 469 -22.59 -30.89 -10.67
C ASP A 469 -22.82 -30.14 -11.99
N GLN A 470 -23.27 -30.88 -13.01
CA GLN A 470 -23.52 -30.36 -14.36
C GLN A 470 -24.52 -29.20 -14.34
N LYS A 471 -25.60 -29.25 -13.53
CA LYS A 471 -26.59 -28.16 -13.48
C LYS A 471 -26.00 -26.90 -12.87
N LEU A 472 -25.09 -27.03 -11.90
CA LEU A 472 -24.39 -25.89 -11.32
C LEU A 472 -23.49 -25.20 -12.34
N MET A 473 -22.72 -25.96 -13.13
CA MET A 473 -21.89 -25.40 -14.20
C MET A 473 -22.74 -24.67 -15.25
N ILE A 474 -23.84 -25.28 -15.69
CA ILE A 474 -24.76 -24.68 -16.68
C ILE A 474 -25.31 -23.33 -16.21
N ARG A 475 -25.60 -23.19 -14.92
CA ARG A 475 -26.14 -21.94 -14.35
C ARG A 475 -25.09 -20.85 -14.18
N THR A 476 -23.82 -21.22 -14.07
CA THR A 476 -22.74 -20.31 -13.65
C THR A 476 -21.90 -19.85 -14.82
N ILE A 477 -21.60 -20.76 -15.75
CA ILE A 477 -20.61 -20.54 -16.81
C ILE A 477 -21.32 -19.97 -18.04
N PRO A 478 -21.04 -18.72 -18.44
CA PRO A 478 -21.63 -18.14 -19.64
C PRO A 478 -21.13 -18.89 -20.89
N ASN A 479 -22.01 -19.09 -21.88
CA ASN A 479 -21.68 -19.75 -23.14
C ASN A 479 -20.99 -21.11 -22.98
N LEU A 480 -21.37 -21.88 -21.95
CA LEU A 480 -20.80 -23.19 -21.65
C LEU A 480 -20.74 -24.14 -22.87
N PRO A 481 -21.75 -24.24 -23.76
CA PRO A 481 -21.66 -25.08 -24.95
C PRO A 481 -20.43 -24.77 -25.83
N ASN A 482 -20.12 -23.48 -26.02
CA ASN A 482 -18.95 -23.06 -26.80
C ASN A 482 -17.64 -23.46 -26.11
N HIS A 483 -17.57 -23.37 -24.78
CA HIS A 483 -16.40 -23.82 -24.03
C HIS A 483 -16.17 -25.33 -24.10
N ILE A 484 -17.25 -26.11 -24.07
CA ILE A 484 -17.20 -27.57 -24.23
C ILE A 484 -16.74 -27.94 -25.65
N LEU A 485 -17.29 -27.29 -26.67
CA LEU A 485 -16.89 -27.50 -28.07
C LEU A 485 -15.41 -27.14 -28.30
N ALA A 486 -14.94 -26.02 -27.74
CA ALA A 486 -13.54 -25.63 -27.79
C ALA A 486 -12.62 -26.68 -27.14
N TRP A 487 -13.00 -27.17 -25.96
CA TRP A 487 -12.24 -28.21 -25.27
C TRP A 487 -12.24 -29.52 -26.05
N TYR A 488 -13.39 -29.93 -26.61
CA TYR A 488 -13.49 -31.15 -27.41
C TYR A 488 -12.62 -31.06 -28.67
N ASP A 489 -12.56 -29.88 -29.29
CA ASP A 489 -11.72 -29.65 -30.46
C ASP A 489 -10.23 -29.81 -30.19
N GLU A 490 -9.77 -29.29 -29.05
CA GLU A 490 -8.36 -29.33 -28.66
C GLU A 490 -7.96 -30.69 -28.05
N PHE A 491 -8.82 -31.29 -27.23
CA PHE A 491 -8.48 -32.42 -26.36
C PHE A 491 -9.27 -33.70 -26.64
N GLY A 492 -10.36 -33.66 -27.40
CA GLY A 492 -11.28 -34.80 -27.59
C GLY A 492 -10.66 -36.05 -28.20
N ASN A 493 -9.54 -35.93 -28.91
CA ASN A 493 -8.77 -37.07 -29.43
C ASN A 493 -7.95 -37.80 -28.34
N LYS A 494 -7.63 -37.12 -27.24
CA LYS A 494 -6.79 -37.64 -26.15
C LYS A 494 -7.59 -37.95 -24.89
N HIS A 495 -8.70 -37.24 -24.69
CA HIS A 495 -9.52 -37.32 -23.49
C HIS A 495 -10.98 -37.64 -23.86
N LYS A 496 -11.62 -38.49 -23.07
CA LYS A 496 -13.05 -38.77 -23.20
C LYS A 496 -13.84 -37.81 -22.32
N ILE A 497 -14.94 -37.30 -22.85
CA ILE A 497 -15.94 -36.55 -22.08
C ILE A 497 -17.20 -37.41 -21.92
N SER A 498 -17.93 -37.21 -20.81
CA SER A 498 -19.21 -37.88 -20.56
C SER A 498 -20.21 -37.61 -21.70
N SER A 499 -21.01 -38.62 -22.06
CA SER A 499 -22.10 -38.47 -23.02
C SER A 499 -23.13 -37.42 -22.59
N SER A 500 -23.30 -37.20 -21.28
CA SER A 500 -24.22 -36.18 -20.77
C SER A 500 -23.84 -34.75 -21.16
N TRP A 501 -22.53 -34.46 -21.34
CA TRP A 501 -22.07 -33.16 -21.83
C TRP A 501 -22.29 -33.00 -23.32
N LEU A 502 -22.08 -34.09 -24.06
CA LEU A 502 -22.32 -34.12 -25.49
C LEU A 502 -23.82 -33.97 -25.81
N GLU A 503 -24.69 -34.64 -25.06
CA GLU A 503 -26.14 -34.45 -25.14
C GLU A 503 -26.56 -33.02 -24.77
N TYR A 504 -25.94 -32.42 -23.77
CA TYR A 504 -26.19 -31.02 -23.41
C TYR A 504 -25.85 -30.07 -24.57
N VAL A 505 -24.68 -30.25 -25.21
CA VAL A 505 -24.28 -29.46 -26.38
C VAL A 505 -25.20 -29.74 -27.57
N ALA A 506 -25.55 -31.00 -27.83
CA ALA A 506 -26.45 -31.39 -28.92
C ALA A 506 -27.85 -30.75 -28.81
N ASN A 507 -28.31 -30.48 -27.58
CA ASN A 507 -29.58 -29.81 -27.35
C ASN A 507 -29.53 -28.29 -27.61
N ASP A 508 -28.34 -27.68 -27.67
CA ASP A 508 -28.15 -26.26 -28.03
C ASP A 508 -27.68 -26.11 -29.48
N ARG A 509 -28.62 -26.29 -30.41
CA ARG A 509 -28.34 -26.21 -31.86
C ARG A 509 -27.80 -24.85 -32.29
N ASN A 510 -28.21 -23.77 -31.65
CA ASN A 510 -27.74 -22.44 -32.01
C ASN A 510 -26.26 -22.28 -31.68
N ALA A 511 -25.82 -22.73 -30.50
CA ALA A 511 -24.41 -22.73 -30.14
C ALA A 511 -23.56 -23.54 -31.13
N ILE A 512 -24.05 -24.70 -31.57
CA ILE A 512 -23.37 -25.52 -32.59
C ILE A 512 -23.21 -24.76 -33.92
N LEU A 513 -24.30 -24.12 -34.39
CA LEU A 513 -24.27 -23.38 -35.65
C LEU A 513 -23.36 -22.13 -35.55
N ASP A 514 -23.46 -21.38 -34.46
CA ASP A 514 -22.59 -20.23 -34.21
C ASP A 514 -21.12 -20.66 -34.20
N TRP A 515 -20.80 -21.79 -33.55
CA TRP A 515 -19.45 -22.36 -33.49
C TRP A 515 -18.89 -22.71 -34.87
N LEU A 516 -19.69 -23.41 -35.70
CA LEU A 516 -19.34 -23.76 -37.08
C LEU A 516 -19.12 -22.51 -37.96
N HIS A 517 -19.99 -21.51 -37.82
CA HIS A 517 -19.91 -20.26 -38.58
C HIS A 517 -18.67 -19.44 -38.22
N LEU A 518 -18.41 -19.25 -36.92
CA LEU A 518 -17.30 -18.45 -36.41
C LEU A 518 -15.93 -19.04 -36.76
N GLY A 519 -15.86 -20.33 -37.10
CA GLY A 519 -14.64 -20.98 -37.58
C GLY A 519 -13.67 -21.38 -36.49
N ASN A 520 -14.20 -21.67 -35.31
CA ASN A 520 -13.40 -22.07 -34.16
C ASN A 520 -13.05 -23.56 -34.18
N VAL A 521 -13.44 -24.31 -35.22
CA VAL A 521 -13.15 -25.75 -35.36
C VAL A 521 -11.83 -25.94 -36.11
N ASN A 522 -10.84 -26.50 -35.44
CA ASN A 522 -9.54 -26.85 -35.99
C ASN A 522 -9.41 -28.35 -36.29
N GLY A 523 -10.10 -29.21 -35.53
CA GLY A 523 -10.05 -30.66 -35.64
C GLY A 523 -11.11 -31.23 -36.58
N ILE A 524 -10.68 -32.07 -37.54
CA ILE A 524 -11.61 -32.76 -38.46
C ILE A 524 -12.57 -33.70 -37.70
N HIS A 525 -12.12 -34.35 -36.63
CA HIS A 525 -12.96 -35.23 -35.81
C HIS A 525 -14.09 -34.49 -35.10
N THR A 526 -13.82 -33.26 -34.65
CA THR A 526 -14.83 -32.37 -34.08
C THR A 526 -15.85 -31.97 -35.11
N PHE A 527 -15.39 -31.64 -36.33
CA PHE A 527 -16.28 -31.38 -37.47
C PHE A 527 -17.21 -32.56 -37.73
N GLU A 528 -16.67 -33.78 -37.84
CA GLU A 528 -17.46 -34.98 -38.09
C GLU A 528 -18.46 -35.26 -36.97
N TYR A 529 -18.00 -35.16 -35.72
CA TYR A 529 -18.85 -35.37 -34.56
C TYR A 529 -20.00 -34.36 -34.50
N ILE A 530 -19.71 -33.06 -34.65
CA ILE A 530 -20.72 -32.01 -34.64
C ILE A 530 -21.73 -32.21 -35.77
N LEU A 531 -21.27 -32.53 -36.99
CA LEU A 531 -22.17 -32.71 -38.13
C LEU A 531 -23.09 -33.92 -37.97
N GLN A 532 -22.67 -34.98 -37.27
CA GLN A 532 -23.54 -36.10 -36.92
C GLN A 532 -24.67 -35.71 -35.95
N LEU A 533 -24.52 -34.61 -35.21
CA LEU A 533 -25.58 -34.08 -34.35
C LEU A 533 -26.63 -33.26 -35.14
N LEU A 534 -26.35 -32.93 -36.39
CA LEU A 534 -27.20 -32.10 -37.24
C LEU A 534 -27.93 -32.95 -38.27
N ASP A 535 -29.20 -32.63 -38.51
CA ASP A 535 -29.99 -33.22 -39.60
C ASP A 535 -29.96 -32.31 -40.84
N PRO A 536 -29.29 -32.70 -41.94
CA PRO A 536 -29.23 -31.87 -43.16
C PRO A 536 -30.58 -31.71 -43.86
N LEU A 537 -31.60 -32.50 -43.49
CA LEU A 537 -32.97 -32.40 -44.00
C LEU A 537 -33.83 -31.42 -43.18
N SER A 538 -33.36 -31.03 -42.01
CA SER A 538 -34.12 -30.16 -41.11
C SER A 538 -34.19 -28.72 -41.63
N LYS A 539 -35.34 -28.07 -41.42
CA LYS A 539 -35.58 -26.70 -41.93
C LYS A 539 -34.63 -25.68 -41.31
N ASP A 540 -34.29 -25.83 -40.03
CA ASP A 540 -33.36 -24.97 -39.31
C ASP A 540 -31.96 -24.97 -39.94
N ILE A 541 -31.50 -26.13 -40.41
CA ILE A 541 -30.21 -26.28 -41.09
C ILE A 541 -30.23 -25.69 -42.51
N ILE A 542 -31.30 -25.96 -43.26
CA ILE A 542 -31.49 -25.43 -44.61
C ILE A 542 -31.65 -23.90 -44.59
N ASN A 543 -32.34 -23.35 -43.58
CA ASN A 543 -32.63 -21.92 -43.47
C ASN A 543 -31.40 -21.07 -43.12
N GLN A 544 -30.27 -21.66 -42.69
CA GLN A 544 -29.00 -20.94 -42.55
C GLN A 544 -28.51 -20.36 -43.90
N GLY A 545 -28.96 -20.95 -45.01
CA GLY A 545 -28.66 -20.50 -46.35
C GLY A 545 -27.36 -21.07 -46.91
N ILE A 546 -27.24 -21.02 -48.24
CA ILE A 546 -26.14 -21.66 -48.96
C ILE A 546 -24.77 -21.05 -48.64
N ASP A 547 -24.70 -19.73 -48.45
CA ASP A 547 -23.43 -19.02 -48.19
C ASP A 547 -22.82 -19.40 -46.83
N TYR A 548 -23.65 -19.73 -45.84
CA TYR A 548 -23.20 -20.24 -44.55
C TYR A 548 -22.42 -21.55 -44.74
N TRP A 549 -23.03 -22.51 -45.46
CA TRP A 549 -22.47 -23.85 -45.62
C TRP A 549 -21.27 -23.88 -46.57
N ILE A 550 -21.18 -22.95 -47.52
CA ILE A 550 -19.98 -22.76 -48.34
C ILE A 550 -18.79 -22.35 -47.47
N LYS A 551 -18.96 -21.40 -46.55
CA LYS A 551 -17.88 -21.01 -45.63
C LYS A 551 -17.43 -22.18 -44.76
N VAL A 552 -18.37 -23.02 -44.31
CA VAL A 552 -18.07 -24.25 -43.56
C VAL A 552 -17.27 -25.23 -44.43
N LEU A 553 -17.71 -25.46 -45.67
CA LEU A 553 -17.02 -26.33 -46.62
C LEU A 553 -15.60 -25.84 -46.94
N ASP A 554 -15.43 -24.55 -47.22
CA ASP A 554 -14.12 -23.94 -47.54
C ASP A 554 -13.12 -24.13 -46.40
N LYS A 555 -13.56 -24.00 -45.14
CA LYS A 555 -12.71 -24.25 -43.96
C LYS A 555 -12.32 -25.71 -43.88
N LEU A 556 -13.29 -26.61 -44.05
CA LEU A 556 -13.05 -28.03 -44.00
C LEU A 556 -12.05 -28.47 -45.08
N GLN A 557 -12.17 -27.97 -46.31
CA GLN A 557 -11.23 -28.28 -47.39
C GLN A 557 -9.80 -27.80 -47.09
N LYS A 558 -9.62 -26.71 -46.34
CA LYS A 558 -8.28 -26.21 -45.94
C LYS A 558 -7.56 -27.14 -44.95
N THR A 559 -8.26 -28.03 -44.26
CA THR A 559 -7.63 -28.95 -43.28
C THR A 559 -6.80 -30.06 -43.94
N ASN A 560 -6.96 -30.29 -45.25
CA ASN A 560 -6.33 -31.39 -46.01
C ASN A 560 -6.52 -32.79 -45.38
N ALA A 561 -7.47 -32.95 -44.47
CA ALA A 561 -7.75 -34.21 -43.80
C ALA A 561 -8.66 -35.10 -44.64
N THR A 562 -8.45 -36.42 -44.57
CA THR A 562 -9.36 -37.40 -45.15
C THR A 562 -10.69 -37.34 -44.39
N THR A 563 -11.79 -37.13 -45.11
CA THR A 563 -13.13 -36.98 -44.54
C THR A 563 -13.96 -38.24 -44.71
N SER A 564 -14.81 -38.56 -43.74
CA SER A 564 -15.74 -39.69 -43.80
C SER A 564 -16.78 -39.58 -44.92
N ILE A 565 -17.29 -40.74 -45.35
CA ILE A 565 -18.37 -40.84 -46.34
C ILE A 565 -19.67 -40.19 -45.82
N TYR A 566 -19.92 -40.23 -44.52
CA TYR A 566 -21.07 -39.54 -43.91
C TYR A 566 -21.01 -38.03 -44.15
N LEU A 567 -19.84 -37.41 -43.91
CA LEU A 567 -19.66 -35.97 -44.13
C LEU A 567 -19.86 -35.60 -45.60
N LYS A 568 -19.37 -36.43 -46.53
CA LYS A 568 -19.64 -36.27 -47.97
C LYS A 568 -21.13 -36.36 -48.26
N SER A 569 -21.83 -37.32 -47.67
CA SER A 569 -23.28 -37.50 -47.80
C SER A 569 -24.08 -36.32 -47.24
N PHE A 570 -23.62 -35.71 -46.14
CA PHE A 570 -24.19 -34.50 -45.55
C PHE A 570 -24.14 -33.32 -46.51
N PHE A 571 -22.96 -33.01 -47.07
CA PHE A 571 -22.83 -31.94 -48.06
C PHE A 571 -23.59 -32.27 -49.35
N MET A 572 -23.66 -33.53 -49.76
CA MET A 572 -24.51 -33.95 -50.88
C MET A 572 -25.98 -33.61 -50.62
N SER A 573 -26.48 -33.94 -49.42
CA SER A 573 -27.86 -33.64 -49.00
C SER A 573 -28.15 -32.14 -49.03
N LEU A 574 -27.25 -31.31 -48.47
CA LEU A 574 -27.34 -29.85 -48.59
C LEU A 574 -27.37 -29.38 -50.05
N GLY A 575 -26.47 -29.92 -50.87
CA GLY A 575 -26.44 -29.69 -52.32
C GLY A 575 -27.75 -30.04 -53.01
N MET A 576 -28.50 -31.04 -52.52
CA MET A 576 -29.81 -31.42 -53.04
C MET A 576 -30.95 -30.51 -52.56
N ASN A 577 -30.82 -29.83 -51.42
CA ASN A 577 -31.82 -28.89 -50.89
C ASN A 577 -31.81 -27.51 -51.56
N TYR A 578 -30.64 -26.97 -51.92
CA TYR A 578 -30.55 -25.59 -52.43
C TYR A 578 -30.89 -25.45 -53.92
N THR A 579 -31.47 -24.32 -54.31
CA THR A 579 -31.84 -24.01 -55.71
C THR A 579 -30.87 -23.02 -56.40
N ASP A 580 -30.07 -22.30 -55.62
CA ASP A 580 -29.03 -21.37 -56.07
C ASP A 580 -27.87 -22.11 -56.77
N ASP A 581 -27.34 -21.54 -57.85
CA ASP A 581 -26.26 -22.09 -58.68
C ASP A 581 -25.04 -22.59 -57.90
N LYS A 582 -24.76 -22.01 -56.74
CA LYS A 582 -23.67 -22.43 -55.87
C LYS A 582 -23.84 -23.84 -55.30
N PHE A 583 -25.02 -24.48 -55.41
CA PHE A 583 -25.25 -25.87 -54.95
C PHE A 583 -24.26 -26.86 -55.59
N ILE A 584 -23.73 -26.51 -56.77
CA ILE A 584 -22.76 -27.30 -57.51
C ILE A 584 -21.50 -27.51 -56.67
N LEU A 585 -21.05 -26.53 -55.88
CA LEU A 585 -19.86 -26.66 -55.02
C LEU A 585 -19.97 -27.84 -54.05
N PHE A 586 -21.15 -28.05 -53.46
CA PHE A 586 -21.37 -29.19 -52.58
C PHE A 586 -21.31 -30.52 -53.33
N LEU A 587 -21.89 -30.59 -54.54
CA LEU A 587 -21.84 -31.78 -55.37
C LEU A 587 -20.43 -32.09 -55.89
N GLN A 588 -19.66 -31.07 -56.27
CA GLN A 588 -18.25 -31.22 -56.63
C GLN A 588 -17.45 -31.86 -55.49
N TYR A 589 -17.73 -31.43 -54.26
CA TYR A 589 -17.06 -31.95 -53.08
C TYR A 589 -17.47 -33.38 -52.70
N SER A 590 -18.73 -33.78 -52.97
CA SER A 590 -19.29 -35.01 -52.41
C SER A 590 -19.60 -36.14 -53.41
N PHE A 591 -19.94 -35.82 -54.66
CA PHE A 591 -20.65 -36.75 -55.53
C PHE A 591 -19.82 -38.00 -55.89
N ASP A 592 -18.57 -37.82 -56.30
CA ASP A 592 -17.71 -38.95 -56.70
C ASP A 592 -17.43 -39.90 -55.53
N ASP A 593 -17.20 -39.37 -54.32
CA ASP A 593 -16.95 -40.16 -53.12
C ASP A 593 -18.19 -40.98 -52.71
N VAL A 594 -19.36 -40.33 -52.65
CA VAL A 594 -20.62 -41.01 -52.31
C VAL A 594 -21.00 -42.02 -53.39
N TYR A 595 -20.84 -41.68 -54.66
CA TYR A 595 -21.16 -42.58 -55.76
C TYR A 595 -20.25 -43.80 -55.76
N SER A 596 -18.96 -43.63 -55.53
CA SER A 596 -18.00 -44.74 -55.44
C SER A 596 -18.31 -45.63 -54.25
N ALA A 597 -18.60 -45.04 -53.07
CA ALA A 597 -19.04 -45.80 -51.89
C ALA A 597 -20.30 -46.62 -52.15
N ILE A 598 -21.24 -46.14 -52.98
CA ILE A 598 -22.43 -46.92 -53.37
C ILE A 598 -22.07 -48.09 -54.30
N ILE A 599 -21.19 -47.87 -55.27
CA ILE A 599 -20.80 -48.91 -56.24
C ILE A 599 -19.97 -50.01 -55.57
N ASP A 600 -19.14 -49.62 -54.60
CA ASP A 600 -18.27 -50.52 -53.85
C ASP A 600 -18.97 -51.16 -52.64
N ASP A 601 -20.28 -50.94 -52.46
CA ASP A 601 -21.10 -51.41 -51.33
C ASP A 601 -20.57 -51.01 -49.94
N ASN A 602 -19.91 -49.85 -49.88
CA ASN A 602 -19.28 -49.27 -48.68
C ASN A 602 -20.09 -48.10 -48.08
N LEU A 603 -21.28 -47.80 -48.59
CA LEU A 603 -22.15 -46.75 -48.05
C LEU A 603 -23.02 -47.28 -46.91
N ASP A 604 -22.82 -46.75 -45.70
CA ASP A 604 -23.62 -47.10 -44.52
C ASP A 604 -25.08 -46.63 -44.60
N TYR A 605 -25.90 -47.12 -43.67
CA TYR A 605 -27.33 -46.80 -43.60
C TYR A 605 -27.59 -45.30 -43.39
N TYR A 606 -26.90 -44.67 -42.43
CA TYR A 606 -27.15 -43.27 -42.05
C TYR A 606 -26.75 -42.29 -43.16
N SER A 607 -25.68 -42.58 -43.88
CA SER A 607 -25.22 -41.85 -45.05
C SER A 607 -26.23 -41.94 -46.20
N TRP A 608 -26.87 -43.11 -46.37
CA TRP A 608 -27.94 -43.27 -47.35
C TRP A 608 -29.25 -42.59 -46.92
N GLU A 609 -29.62 -42.67 -45.64
CA GLU A 609 -30.86 -42.12 -45.08
C GLU A 609 -31.03 -40.62 -45.35
N ILE A 610 -29.94 -39.84 -45.29
CA ILE A 610 -29.96 -38.40 -45.58
C ILE A 610 -29.97 -38.05 -47.07
N ILE A 611 -29.76 -39.01 -47.97
CA ILE A 611 -29.74 -38.85 -49.44
C ILE A 611 -31.01 -39.42 -50.07
N GLU A 612 -31.52 -40.53 -49.54
CA GLU A 612 -32.67 -41.26 -50.06
C GLU A 612 -33.89 -40.39 -50.37
N PRO A 613 -34.26 -39.37 -49.54
CA PRO A 613 -35.40 -38.50 -49.79
C PRO A 613 -35.39 -37.75 -51.13
N TYR A 614 -34.20 -37.52 -51.72
CA TYR A 614 -34.09 -36.85 -53.03
C TYR A 614 -34.16 -37.81 -54.21
N THR A 615 -34.20 -39.12 -53.93
CA THR A 615 -34.29 -40.15 -54.95
C THR A 615 -35.74 -40.55 -55.20
N LYS A 616 -36.00 -41.17 -56.34
CA LYS A 616 -37.32 -41.75 -56.66
C LYS A 616 -37.22 -43.27 -56.64
N ARG A 617 -38.27 -43.92 -56.15
CA ARG A 617 -38.42 -45.38 -56.28
C ARG A 617 -38.29 -45.80 -57.74
N LEU A 618 -37.54 -46.88 -57.96
CA LEU A 618 -37.44 -47.55 -59.25
C LEU A 618 -38.49 -48.67 -59.31
N ASN A 619 -38.59 -49.33 -60.46
CA ASN A 619 -39.40 -50.54 -60.56
C ASN A 619 -38.91 -51.57 -59.54
N ILE A 620 -39.81 -52.40 -59.00
CA ILE A 620 -39.55 -53.33 -57.88
C ILE A 620 -38.26 -54.15 -58.08
N PHE A 621 -37.98 -54.63 -59.30
CA PHE A 621 -36.79 -55.41 -59.63
C PHE A 621 -35.47 -54.63 -59.68
N GLN A 622 -35.51 -53.31 -59.59
CA GLN A 622 -34.36 -52.40 -59.71
C GLN A 622 -34.23 -51.46 -58.52
N ASP A 623 -35.14 -51.51 -57.54
CA ASP A 623 -35.15 -50.55 -56.43
C ASP A 623 -33.93 -50.68 -55.50
N TRP A 624 -33.25 -51.83 -55.53
CA TRP A 624 -31.98 -52.06 -54.86
C TRP A 624 -30.81 -51.24 -55.45
N ASP A 625 -30.91 -50.78 -56.71
CA ASP A 625 -29.83 -50.06 -57.41
C ASP A 625 -29.74 -48.60 -56.94
N LYS A 626 -29.12 -48.40 -55.77
CA LYS A 626 -28.82 -47.09 -55.16
C LYS A 626 -28.05 -46.17 -56.11
N GLY A 627 -27.12 -46.71 -56.89
CA GLY A 627 -26.32 -45.94 -57.85
C GLY A 627 -27.20 -45.33 -58.93
N LYS A 628 -28.13 -46.10 -59.49
CA LYS A 628 -29.09 -45.61 -60.48
C LYS A 628 -30.09 -44.63 -59.88
N LYS A 629 -30.53 -44.82 -58.64
CA LYS A 629 -31.35 -43.85 -57.89
C LYS A 629 -30.63 -42.51 -57.78
N LEU A 630 -29.35 -42.52 -57.39
CA LEU A 630 -28.54 -41.32 -57.25
C LEU A 630 -28.34 -40.59 -58.59
N ARG A 631 -27.94 -41.30 -59.66
CA ARG A 631 -27.82 -40.71 -61.01
C ARG A 631 -29.13 -40.07 -61.48
N ARG A 632 -30.28 -40.67 -61.16
CA ARG A 632 -31.60 -40.09 -61.51
C ARG A 632 -31.92 -38.84 -60.71
N ALA A 633 -31.60 -38.81 -59.42
CA ALA A 633 -31.82 -37.66 -58.54
C ALA A 633 -31.05 -36.43 -59.03
N ILE A 634 -29.77 -36.60 -59.36
CA ILE A 634 -28.92 -35.52 -59.90
C ILE A 634 -29.46 -34.98 -61.23
N VAL A 635 -29.84 -35.87 -62.15
CA VAL A 635 -30.44 -35.47 -63.44
C VAL A 635 -31.77 -34.74 -63.23
N ASP A 636 -32.61 -35.21 -62.28
CA ASP A 636 -33.88 -34.55 -61.97
C ASP A 636 -33.67 -33.16 -61.40
N LYS A 637 -32.70 -32.97 -60.50
CA LYS A 637 -32.34 -31.66 -59.98
C LYS A 637 -31.90 -30.71 -61.09
N PHE A 638 -31.03 -31.16 -61.99
CA PHE A 638 -30.58 -30.38 -63.16
C PHE A 638 -31.72 -30.00 -64.11
N LEU A 639 -32.70 -30.90 -64.27
CA LEU A 639 -33.88 -30.67 -65.08
C LEU A 639 -34.80 -29.61 -64.44
N ILE A 640 -35.08 -29.75 -63.14
CA ILE A 640 -35.93 -28.83 -62.36
C ILE A 640 -35.32 -27.41 -62.36
N LEU A 641 -34.02 -27.31 -62.11
CA LEU A 641 -33.29 -26.03 -62.04
C LEU A 641 -32.82 -25.51 -63.41
N LYS A 642 -33.21 -26.17 -64.51
CA LYS A 642 -32.84 -25.81 -65.90
C LYS A 642 -31.32 -25.61 -66.12
N LYS A 643 -30.48 -26.41 -65.46
CA LYS A 643 -29.01 -26.29 -65.50
C LYS A 643 -28.37 -26.87 -66.76
N SER A 644 -27.23 -26.33 -67.19
CA SER A 644 -26.51 -26.82 -68.37
C SER A 644 -25.94 -28.21 -68.12
N GLU A 645 -26.01 -29.09 -69.12
CA GLU A 645 -25.37 -30.41 -69.07
C GLU A 645 -23.83 -30.32 -68.96
N LYS A 646 -23.24 -29.18 -69.36
CA LYS A 646 -21.80 -28.92 -69.21
C LYS A 646 -21.34 -28.93 -67.75
N LEU A 647 -22.23 -28.62 -66.80
CA LEU A 647 -21.87 -28.58 -65.37
C LEU A 647 -21.65 -29.99 -64.78
N PHE A 648 -22.02 -31.07 -65.49
CA PHE A 648 -21.67 -32.43 -65.04
C PHE A 648 -20.17 -32.69 -65.03
N SER A 649 -19.38 -32.04 -65.90
CA SER A 649 -17.92 -32.16 -65.87
C SER A 649 -17.27 -31.44 -64.70
N GLU A 650 -18.02 -30.59 -64.00
CA GLU A 650 -17.57 -29.99 -62.76
C GLU A 650 -17.82 -30.93 -61.57
N ILE A 651 -18.95 -31.65 -61.57
CA ILE A 651 -19.38 -32.52 -60.45
C ILE A 651 -18.60 -33.83 -60.37
N THR A 652 -18.20 -34.39 -61.50
CA THR A 652 -17.48 -35.67 -61.56
C THR A 652 -16.38 -35.63 -62.60
N SER A 653 -15.24 -36.24 -62.27
CA SER A 653 -14.14 -36.44 -63.22
C SER A 653 -14.30 -37.71 -64.07
N ASN A 654 -15.27 -38.58 -63.73
CA ASN A 654 -15.48 -39.85 -64.40
C ASN A 654 -16.20 -39.65 -65.75
N ARG A 655 -15.45 -39.75 -66.86
CA ARG A 655 -15.96 -39.54 -68.22
C ARG A 655 -17.21 -40.37 -68.54
N ARG A 656 -17.23 -41.64 -68.15
CA ARG A 656 -18.38 -42.53 -68.38
C ARG A 656 -19.61 -42.05 -67.61
N LEU A 657 -19.42 -41.58 -66.38
CA LEU A 657 -20.49 -41.05 -65.55
C LEU A 657 -21.06 -39.74 -66.12
N ILE A 658 -20.19 -38.84 -66.62
CA ILE A 658 -20.59 -37.62 -67.33
C ILE A 658 -21.47 -37.95 -68.54
N GLU A 659 -21.05 -38.90 -69.38
CA GLU A 659 -21.81 -39.34 -70.55
C GLU A 659 -23.18 -39.91 -70.15
N GLU A 660 -23.22 -40.79 -69.14
CA GLU A 660 -24.48 -41.36 -68.64
C GLU A 660 -25.44 -40.29 -68.10
N LEU A 661 -24.95 -39.32 -67.32
CA LEU A 661 -25.77 -38.22 -66.78
C LEU A 661 -26.27 -37.31 -67.90
N THR A 662 -25.41 -36.98 -68.86
CA THR A 662 -25.73 -36.13 -70.02
C THR A 662 -26.79 -36.76 -70.90
N GLU A 663 -26.62 -38.04 -71.27
CA GLU A 663 -27.56 -38.77 -72.11
C GLU A 663 -28.93 -38.87 -71.43
N ARG A 664 -28.96 -39.14 -70.12
CA ARG A 664 -30.19 -39.19 -69.33
C ARG A 664 -30.89 -37.82 -69.26
N LEU A 665 -30.16 -36.73 -69.06
CA LEU A 665 -30.72 -35.39 -69.04
C LEU A 665 -31.33 -35.01 -70.40
N ARG A 666 -30.62 -35.28 -71.50
CA ARG A 666 -31.13 -35.05 -72.87
C ARG A 666 -32.39 -35.87 -73.15
N LYS A 667 -32.41 -37.15 -72.76
CA LYS A 667 -33.59 -38.02 -72.89
C LYS A 667 -34.79 -37.47 -72.12
N LYS A 668 -34.60 -36.98 -70.89
CA LYS A 668 -35.70 -36.38 -70.10
C LYS A 668 -36.16 -35.04 -70.65
N ARG A 669 -35.25 -34.18 -71.13
CA ARG A 669 -35.61 -32.92 -71.81
C ARG A 669 -36.49 -33.16 -73.03
N LYS A 670 -36.13 -34.14 -73.88
CA LYS A 670 -36.95 -34.52 -75.05
C LYS A 670 -38.34 -35.03 -74.67
N LYS A 671 -38.48 -35.70 -73.52
CA LYS A 671 -39.77 -36.21 -73.01
C LYS A 671 -40.67 -35.14 -72.38
N ASN A 672 -40.13 -33.99 -71.95
CA ASN A 672 -40.89 -32.89 -71.34
C ASN A 672 -41.22 -31.76 -72.34
N ILE A 673 -40.77 -31.87 -73.60
CA ILE A 673 -41.09 -30.92 -74.69
C ILE A 673 -42.37 -31.35 -75.44
N PHE A 674 -42.89 -32.54 -75.11
CA PHE A 674 -44.25 -33.01 -75.41
C PHE A 674 -45.01 -33.12 -74.09
#